data_AF-A0A5E8CKF2-F1
#
_entry.id   AF-A0A5E8CKF2-F1
#
_cell.length_a   1.000
_cell.length_b   1.000
_cell.length_c   1.000
_cell.angle_alpha   90.00
_cell.angle_beta   90.00
_cell.angle_gamma   90.00
#
_symmetry.space_group_name_H-M   'P 1'
#
loop_
_entity.id
_entity.type
_entity.pdbx_description
1 polymer ?
#
loop_
_entity_poly.entity_id
_entity_poly.type
_entity_poly.pdbx_seq_one_letter_code
_entity_poly.pdbx_strand_id
1 'polypeptide(L)'
;MDYKNILDEMNNTNISEFNVKQKFCEILNTVNPFRTTINISHIQQSGYDFCNYLITNYIEFIQNYCTAELDEYGNTLVHILAVINGGEKLLKRIESFVTNWNDNRINKVGGLYPPILKAARYGKLGNFKFFYNKLTIKEIYQDYPDAFTHLNNVVISSCANPDLRIFKFLLEEIKNQKEFDIKNSINYCLKNIFANHIPLKFQLKRLKILSENYNLYNKEILYELIRQSSNNVKALDKILKYYKGNIIINDSKIYEIIITNIENCNLESIKQICKYFIQNENEKHFLICNSYSLSNCWQNENIYLALDQMIRGDLDKILLNINPISLVEKTMTIFLKFSQKYNTDSWTIDNSNICNKCNNTRDECCYKMLKFISKHSIFKNEECMTLLLKKCMGSIGYYSSNSNIYKSIVLIILFSKCNLDIFSVTLKDPKDRSILVAALKLKLFLKRIIGRKLKLKRKKFNEKYGAVLNNISTFSPMYDIPVLSKGSKLFNINKQKLKKNIFPVHITASQLAIQSTQDCFIREKADGITTNCLPINFKPENKIMESNEIKAEFIEELNLYLVFDIDIKNSKIEERYQMIRNLHPATQKITNNRIIENINDFTKYLQEERDILKKFLNDNKFSKDPLWYPKGAWFLKPNTSFMFEIFDLLMSKPSTKDYNIVVNDGQFPIDGLIVQPLTGDLESKIKPLEHLTVDVLWNGNKWISREGKSISVDSNDIHLQKNQIWRCYWENNKWNPREIRWDKKRPNPTNIIEELESYHKNPWTSRDVTSKMGSYYQSKKRVNHNLIKMLQNQRNIQIKTFKEIRVLKNKKWLDIGCGKGGSLKNIMTYNPLKYIGIDVDPLCIGESINRWSEQYTECKFFVHDMNKNTYDSELNSLKELQDKFDYIICNFSIHFSSQTKENLINWITKINEVTTKNSVILFNFLNCQKLETQYQGNYNFDNTSYMKMMSKGTNDDFSYMEIETFFSWTHSKPIIEKIAINDTYEKLFSKYGWKKSFKYNPDGNSLDSLYTWVGMEKFIY
;
A
#
# COMPACT_ATOMS: atom_id res chain seq x y z
N MET A 1 -2.11 8.43 -14.53
CA MET A 1 -2.79 7.13 -14.58
C MET A 1 -3.94 7.08 -13.57
N ASP A 2 -3.77 7.58 -12.33
CA ASP A 2 -4.82 7.48 -11.30
C ASP A 2 -6.14 8.24 -11.59
N TYR A 3 -6.11 9.45 -12.16
CA TYR A 3 -7.34 10.24 -12.37
C TYR A 3 -8.35 9.63 -13.35
N LYS A 4 -7.86 8.94 -14.39
CA LYS A 4 -8.73 8.34 -15.41
C LYS A 4 -9.48 7.13 -14.86
N ASN A 5 -8.84 6.33 -14.01
CA ASN A 5 -9.47 5.20 -13.34
C ASN A 5 -10.56 5.65 -12.36
N ILE A 6 -10.35 6.76 -11.66
CA ILE A 6 -11.38 7.34 -10.77
C ILE A 6 -12.59 7.83 -11.57
N LEU A 7 -12.36 8.50 -12.70
CA LEU A 7 -13.41 8.95 -13.62
C LEU A 7 -14.20 7.76 -14.22
N ASP A 8 -13.49 6.71 -14.62
CA ASP A 8 -14.09 5.49 -15.17
C ASP A 8 -14.88 4.72 -14.09
N GLU A 9 -14.46 4.73 -12.83
CA GLU A 9 -15.25 4.17 -11.72
C GLU A 9 -16.49 5.01 -11.37
N MET A 10 -16.41 6.34 -11.45
CA MET A 10 -17.55 7.23 -11.19
C MET A 10 -18.64 7.08 -12.26
N ASN A 11 -18.24 6.85 -13.52
CA ASN A 11 -19.18 6.55 -14.62
C ASN A 11 -19.94 5.22 -14.45
N ASN A 12 -19.39 4.28 -13.68
CA ASN A 12 -19.89 2.90 -13.61
C ASN A 12 -20.67 2.59 -12.32
N THR A 13 -20.92 3.57 -11.44
CA THR A 13 -21.61 3.34 -10.16
C THR A 13 -22.80 4.26 -9.96
N ASN A 14 -23.95 3.69 -9.57
CA ASN A 14 -25.06 4.43 -8.96
C ASN A 14 -24.63 4.77 -7.52
N ILE A 15 -23.91 5.88 -7.36
CA ILE A 15 -23.27 6.24 -6.10
C ILE A 15 -24.31 6.88 -5.17
N SER A 16 -24.56 6.24 -4.01
CA SER A 16 -25.27 6.88 -2.89
C SER A 16 -24.50 8.10 -2.39
N GLU A 17 -25.19 9.15 -1.95
CA GLU A 17 -24.64 10.44 -1.47
C GLU A 17 -23.41 10.32 -0.55
N PHE A 18 -23.38 9.30 0.32
CA PHE A 18 -22.27 8.99 1.23
C PHE A 18 -20.96 8.58 0.53
N ASN A 19 -21.03 7.84 -0.57
CA ASN A 19 -19.85 7.37 -1.32
C ASN A 19 -19.25 8.47 -2.20
N VAL A 20 -20.05 9.46 -2.63
CA VAL A 20 -19.54 10.67 -3.30
C VAL A 20 -18.65 11.44 -2.32
N LYS A 21 -19.10 11.64 -1.07
CA LYS A 21 -18.32 12.33 -0.01
C LYS A 21 -16.98 11.65 0.28
N GLN A 22 -16.97 10.33 0.41
CA GLN A 22 -15.74 9.57 0.68
C GLN A 22 -14.76 9.63 -0.49
N LYS A 23 -15.24 9.45 -1.73
CA LYS A 23 -14.40 9.57 -2.93
C LYS A 23 -13.88 10.98 -3.15
N PHE A 24 -14.67 12.01 -2.84
CA PHE A 24 -14.21 13.40 -2.87
C PHE A 24 -13.03 13.60 -1.92
N CYS A 25 -13.10 13.05 -0.70
CA CYS A 25 -12.01 13.07 0.28
C CYS A 25 -10.76 12.30 -0.18
N GLU A 26 -10.92 11.18 -0.87
CA GLU A 26 -9.80 10.41 -1.44
C GLU A 26 -9.11 11.16 -2.58
N ILE A 27 -9.89 11.74 -3.49
CA ILE A 27 -9.40 12.61 -4.57
C ILE A 27 -8.70 13.84 -3.96
N LEU A 28 -9.30 14.48 -2.97
CA LEU A 28 -8.73 15.59 -2.20
C LEU A 28 -7.38 15.25 -1.56
N ASN A 29 -7.26 14.06 -0.96
CA ASN A 29 -6.02 13.57 -0.38
C ASN A 29 -4.95 13.25 -1.44
N THR A 30 -5.36 13.01 -2.68
CA THR A 30 -4.50 12.70 -3.82
C THR A 30 -4.05 13.97 -4.55
N VAL A 31 -4.92 14.97 -4.63
CA VAL A 31 -4.68 16.30 -5.22
C VAL A 31 -3.95 17.22 -4.22
N ASN A 32 -3.92 16.87 -2.93
CA ASN A 32 -3.42 17.72 -1.86
C ASN A 32 -2.00 18.25 -2.19
N PRO A 33 -1.84 19.55 -2.46
CA PRO A 33 -0.57 20.15 -2.87
C PRO A 33 0.50 20.13 -1.77
N PHE A 34 0.18 19.62 -0.58
CA PHE A 34 1.10 19.47 0.55
C PHE A 34 1.87 18.13 0.59
N ARG A 35 1.68 17.21 -0.39
CA ARG A 35 2.65 16.11 -0.60
C ARG A 35 3.85 16.62 -1.39
N THR A 36 5.03 16.58 -0.75
CA THR A 36 6.32 17.08 -1.26
C THR A 36 6.87 16.34 -2.50
N THR A 37 6.10 15.47 -3.15
CA THR A 37 6.55 14.57 -4.23
C THR A 37 5.75 14.65 -5.53
N ILE A 38 4.70 15.47 -5.63
CA ILE A 38 3.87 15.54 -6.85
C ILE A 38 4.26 16.78 -7.69
N ASN A 39 4.63 16.55 -8.94
CA ASN A 39 5.01 17.60 -9.89
C ASN A 39 3.78 18.42 -10.32
N ILE A 40 3.81 19.73 -10.07
CA ILE A 40 2.72 20.70 -10.33
C ILE A 40 2.26 20.69 -11.81
N SER A 41 3.14 20.34 -12.75
CA SER A 41 2.79 20.25 -14.17
C SER A 41 1.77 19.15 -14.47
N HIS A 42 1.80 18.03 -13.75
CA HIS A 42 0.88 16.91 -13.96
C HIS A 42 -0.55 17.22 -13.48
N ILE A 43 -0.69 18.04 -12.42
CA ILE A 43 -2.00 18.47 -11.89
C ILE A 43 -2.67 19.49 -12.83
N GLN A 44 -1.88 20.36 -13.48
CA GLN A 44 -2.41 21.44 -14.32
C GLN A 44 -3.06 20.97 -15.63
N GLN A 45 -2.62 19.84 -16.17
CA GLN A 45 -3.13 19.30 -17.44
C GLN A 45 -4.28 18.30 -17.21
N SER A 46 -4.22 17.51 -16.13
CA SER A 46 -5.29 16.57 -15.75
C SER A 46 -6.49 17.22 -15.06
N GLY A 47 -6.29 18.39 -14.42
CA GLY A 47 -7.36 19.11 -13.74
C GLY A 47 -8.43 19.71 -14.67
N TYR A 48 -8.09 20.04 -15.93
CA TYR A 48 -9.04 20.64 -16.88
C TYR A 48 -10.09 19.64 -17.36
N ASP A 49 -9.66 18.45 -17.78
CA ASP A 49 -10.57 17.38 -18.21
C ASP A 49 -11.44 16.87 -17.06
N PHE A 50 -10.86 16.79 -15.85
CA PHE A 50 -11.59 16.47 -14.63
C PHE A 50 -12.65 17.52 -14.27
N CYS A 51 -12.32 18.81 -14.38
CA CYS A 51 -13.27 19.89 -14.15
C CYS A 51 -14.40 19.87 -15.18
N ASN A 52 -14.10 19.70 -16.47
CA ASN A 52 -15.13 19.58 -17.49
C ASN A 52 -16.04 18.37 -17.26
N TYR A 53 -15.48 17.25 -16.80
CA TYR A 53 -16.27 16.08 -16.43
C TYR A 53 -17.20 16.34 -15.24
N LEU A 54 -16.71 16.95 -14.15
CA LEU A 54 -17.53 17.31 -12.99
C LEU A 54 -18.67 18.26 -13.39
N ILE A 55 -18.41 19.21 -14.28
CA ILE A 55 -19.41 20.13 -14.83
C ILE A 55 -20.44 19.40 -15.68
N THR A 56 -20.00 18.48 -16.52
CA THR A 56 -20.90 17.85 -17.49
C THR A 56 -21.86 16.88 -16.79
N ASN A 57 -21.38 16.19 -15.75
CA ASN A 57 -22.11 15.08 -15.14
C ASN A 57 -22.67 15.35 -13.74
N TYR A 58 -22.20 16.39 -13.04
CA TYR A 58 -22.55 16.61 -11.63
C TYR A 58 -22.94 18.06 -11.31
N ILE A 59 -23.24 18.89 -12.31
CA ILE A 59 -23.58 20.31 -12.06
C ILE A 59 -24.85 20.48 -11.23
N GLU A 60 -25.89 19.66 -11.46
CA GLU A 60 -27.11 19.67 -10.62
C GLU A 60 -26.84 19.25 -9.18
N PHE A 61 -25.94 18.29 -8.97
CA PHE A 61 -25.54 17.86 -7.63
C PHE A 61 -24.74 18.95 -6.91
N ILE A 62 -23.78 19.57 -7.60
CA ILE A 62 -23.00 20.71 -7.08
C ILE A 62 -23.93 21.89 -6.79
N GLN A 63 -24.93 22.14 -7.64
CA GLN A 63 -25.95 23.17 -7.44
C GLN A 63 -26.74 22.91 -6.15
N ASN A 64 -27.29 21.70 -5.97
CA ASN A 64 -28.04 21.33 -4.77
C ASN A 64 -27.18 21.38 -3.48
N TYR A 65 -25.89 21.03 -3.58
CA TYR A 65 -24.97 21.10 -2.45
C TYR A 65 -24.57 22.53 -2.09
N CYS A 66 -24.44 23.42 -3.08
CA CYS A 66 -24.08 24.82 -2.86
C CYS A 66 -25.27 25.70 -2.45
N THR A 67 -26.52 25.24 -2.62
CA THR A 67 -27.73 25.90 -2.10
C THR A 67 -27.99 25.62 -0.61
N ALA A 68 -27.43 24.54 -0.06
CA ALA A 68 -27.39 24.30 1.39
C ALA A 68 -26.22 25.10 2.00
N GLU A 69 -26.37 25.60 3.24
CA GLU A 69 -25.33 26.39 3.91
C GLU A 69 -23.94 25.76 3.73
N LEU A 70 -22.95 26.55 3.29
CA LEU A 70 -21.57 26.09 3.06
C LEU A 70 -21.00 25.46 4.35
N ASP A 71 -21.10 24.14 4.44
CA ASP A 71 -20.49 23.33 5.48
C ASP A 71 -18.95 23.23 5.27
N GLU A 72 -18.26 22.51 6.16
CA GLU A 72 -16.81 22.28 6.09
C GLU A 72 -16.34 21.71 4.73
N TYR A 73 -17.23 21.00 4.02
CA TYR A 73 -16.94 20.38 2.72
C TYR A 73 -17.11 21.36 1.55
N GLY A 74 -18.11 22.26 1.60
CA GLY A 74 -18.28 23.35 0.63
C GLY A 74 -17.03 24.24 0.54
N ASN A 75 -16.41 24.55 1.68
CA ASN A 75 -15.15 25.31 1.74
C ASN A 75 -13.99 24.59 1.06
N THR A 76 -13.96 23.26 1.21
CA THR A 76 -12.91 22.43 0.61
C THR A 76 -12.96 22.47 -0.92
N LEU A 77 -14.16 22.45 -1.52
CA LEU A 77 -14.34 22.59 -2.96
C LEU A 77 -13.85 23.96 -3.48
N VAL A 78 -14.23 25.05 -2.81
CA VAL A 78 -13.79 26.41 -3.19
C VAL A 78 -12.27 26.54 -3.16
N HIS A 79 -11.61 25.95 -2.17
CA HIS A 79 -10.14 25.91 -2.09
C HIS A 79 -9.48 25.13 -3.24
N ILE A 80 -10.11 24.06 -3.73
CA ILE A 80 -9.62 23.32 -4.89
C ILE A 80 -9.75 24.18 -6.15
N LEU A 81 -10.93 24.75 -6.36
CA LEU A 81 -11.23 25.57 -7.54
C LEU A 81 -10.34 26.82 -7.59
N ALA A 82 -9.89 27.33 -6.45
CA ALA A 82 -8.89 28.39 -6.38
C ALA A 82 -7.54 28.02 -7.01
N VAL A 83 -7.18 26.74 -7.09
CA VAL A 83 -5.86 26.29 -7.54
C VAL A 83 -5.87 25.64 -8.92
N ILE A 84 -6.96 24.98 -9.33
CA ILE A 84 -7.02 24.26 -10.61
C ILE A 84 -7.13 25.22 -11.81
N ASN A 85 -6.38 24.96 -12.88
CA ASN A 85 -6.43 25.74 -14.12
C ASN A 85 -7.84 25.73 -14.74
N GLY A 86 -8.44 26.91 -14.96
CA GLY A 86 -9.82 27.04 -15.45
C GLY A 86 -10.89 27.02 -14.36
N GLY A 87 -10.49 26.93 -13.07
CA GLY A 87 -11.40 26.96 -11.93
C GLY A 87 -12.26 28.21 -11.87
N GLU A 88 -11.82 29.34 -12.43
CA GLU A 88 -12.61 30.57 -12.51
C GLU A 88 -13.87 30.44 -13.37
N LYS A 89 -13.84 29.63 -14.43
CA LYS A 89 -15.01 29.42 -15.30
C LYS A 89 -16.10 28.68 -14.53
N LEU A 90 -15.66 27.74 -13.70
CA LEU A 90 -16.47 26.94 -12.80
C LEU A 90 -17.09 27.79 -11.70
N LEU A 91 -16.25 28.55 -11.02
CA LEU A 91 -16.67 29.45 -9.96
C LEU A 91 -17.69 30.48 -10.47
N LYS A 92 -17.51 31.05 -11.67
CA LYS A 92 -18.50 31.94 -12.32
C LYS A 92 -19.84 31.26 -12.63
N ARG A 93 -19.84 29.97 -12.96
CA ARG A 93 -21.09 29.22 -13.16
C ARG A 93 -21.78 29.00 -11.82
N ILE A 94 -21.04 28.53 -10.81
CA ILE A 94 -21.55 28.33 -9.44
C ILE A 94 -22.07 29.65 -8.84
N GLU A 95 -21.41 30.76 -9.14
CA GLU A 95 -21.78 32.10 -8.71
C GLU A 95 -23.22 32.46 -9.08
N SER A 96 -23.70 32.06 -10.27
CA SER A 96 -25.09 32.31 -10.68
C SER A 96 -26.13 31.57 -9.84
N PHE A 97 -25.73 30.56 -9.06
CA PHE A 97 -26.63 29.72 -8.26
C PHE A 97 -26.55 29.96 -6.76
N VAL A 98 -25.48 30.61 -6.27
CA VAL A 98 -25.29 30.88 -4.84
C VAL A 98 -25.71 32.31 -4.56
N THR A 99 -26.88 32.48 -3.98
CA THR A 99 -27.50 33.78 -3.70
C THR A 99 -26.71 34.64 -2.71
N ASN A 100 -25.87 34.04 -1.84
CA ASN A 100 -25.12 34.72 -0.78
C ASN A 100 -23.59 34.55 -0.87
N TRP A 101 -22.98 34.76 -2.04
CA TRP A 101 -21.50 34.85 -2.14
C TRP A 101 -20.90 35.94 -1.24
N ASN A 102 -21.67 36.99 -0.96
CA ASN A 102 -21.25 38.13 -0.15
C ASN A 102 -21.34 37.89 1.36
N ASP A 103 -21.93 36.78 1.82
CA ASP A 103 -21.97 36.52 3.24
C ASP A 103 -20.59 36.11 3.75
N ASN A 104 -20.16 36.81 4.80
CA ASN A 104 -18.94 36.70 5.60
C ASN A 104 -18.42 35.26 5.92
N ARG A 105 -19.13 34.19 5.56
CA ARG A 105 -18.82 32.79 5.88
C ARG A 105 -17.69 32.19 5.03
N ILE A 106 -17.59 32.52 3.73
CA ILE A 106 -16.46 32.05 2.88
C ILE A 106 -15.10 32.60 3.39
N ASN A 107 -15.14 33.76 4.05
CA ASN A 107 -13.96 34.43 4.58
C ASN A 107 -13.71 34.14 6.08
N LYS A 108 -14.75 33.89 6.89
CA LYS A 108 -14.61 33.67 8.35
C LYS A 108 -14.55 32.20 8.78
N VAL A 109 -15.05 31.26 7.99
CA VAL A 109 -15.21 29.86 8.44
C VAL A 109 -14.08 28.99 7.87
N GLY A 110 -13.02 28.80 8.64
CA GLY A 110 -12.03 27.73 8.42
C GLY A 110 -10.57 28.20 8.40
N GLY A 111 -9.93 28.11 9.57
CA GLY A 111 -8.48 27.99 9.77
C GLY A 111 -7.48 28.52 8.71
N LEU A 112 -6.67 29.50 9.13
CA LEU A 112 -5.32 29.85 8.64
C LEU A 112 -5.13 30.25 7.15
N TYR A 113 -5.96 29.89 6.16
CA TYR A 113 -5.71 30.24 4.75
C TYR A 113 -6.96 30.42 3.86
N PRO A 114 -7.42 31.67 3.61
CA PRO A 114 -8.52 31.98 2.69
C PRO A 114 -8.30 31.49 1.24
N PRO A 115 -9.37 31.22 0.45
CA PRO A 115 -9.27 30.81 -0.96
C PRO A 115 -8.41 31.74 -1.83
N ILE A 116 -8.48 33.06 -1.61
CA ILE A 116 -7.65 34.03 -2.33
C ILE A 116 -6.15 33.83 -2.07
N LEU A 117 -5.72 33.41 -0.87
CA LEU A 117 -4.30 33.08 -0.61
C LEU A 117 -3.87 31.85 -1.40
N LYS A 118 -4.72 30.83 -1.50
CA LYS A 118 -4.43 29.62 -2.28
C LYS A 118 -4.38 29.93 -3.78
N ALA A 119 -5.31 30.75 -4.28
CA ALA A 119 -5.29 31.24 -5.66
C ALA A 119 -4.01 32.06 -5.93
N ALA A 120 -3.64 32.94 -5.00
CA ALA A 120 -2.41 33.73 -5.10
C ALA A 120 -1.16 32.85 -5.11
N ARG A 121 -1.10 31.78 -4.30
CA ARG A 121 0.09 30.92 -4.18
C ARG A 121 0.22 29.87 -5.28
N TYR A 122 -0.90 29.28 -5.70
CA TYR A 122 -0.89 28.08 -6.54
C TYR A 122 -1.79 28.17 -7.78
N GLY A 123 -2.73 29.12 -7.82
CA GLY A 123 -3.70 29.27 -8.91
C GLY A 123 -3.15 29.97 -10.16
N LYS A 124 -4.00 30.11 -11.17
CA LYS A 124 -3.76 30.91 -12.39
C LYS A 124 -4.40 32.30 -12.25
N LEU A 125 -3.99 33.25 -13.11
CA LEU A 125 -4.51 34.63 -13.07
C LEU A 125 -6.05 34.70 -13.10
N GLY A 126 -6.71 33.84 -13.87
CA GLY A 126 -8.18 33.76 -13.93
C GLY A 126 -8.80 33.47 -12.56
N ASN A 127 -8.35 32.40 -11.90
CA ASN A 127 -8.80 32.03 -10.54
C ASN A 127 -8.56 33.17 -9.56
N PHE A 128 -7.36 33.75 -9.60
CA PHE A 128 -7.00 34.83 -8.70
C PHE A 128 -7.91 36.05 -8.89
N LYS A 129 -8.10 36.51 -10.14
CA LYS A 129 -8.99 37.64 -10.46
C LYS A 129 -10.43 37.38 -10.06
N PHE A 130 -10.90 36.13 -10.16
CA PHE A 130 -12.24 35.78 -9.69
C PHE A 130 -12.41 36.11 -8.19
N PHE A 131 -11.55 35.60 -7.33
CA PHE A 131 -11.64 35.88 -5.89
C PHE A 131 -11.30 37.33 -5.56
N TYR A 132 -10.33 37.92 -6.27
CA TYR A 132 -9.93 39.31 -6.09
C TYR A 132 -11.07 40.28 -6.39
N ASN A 133 -11.84 40.07 -7.47
CA ASN A 133 -12.96 40.94 -7.82
C ASN A 133 -14.17 40.82 -6.86
N LYS A 134 -14.19 39.76 -6.03
CA LYS A 134 -15.24 39.48 -5.05
C LYS A 134 -14.92 39.99 -3.65
N LEU A 135 -13.68 40.41 -3.44
CA LEU A 135 -13.24 41.07 -2.22
C LEU A 135 -12.88 42.49 -2.62
N THR A 136 -13.65 43.49 -2.21
CA THR A 136 -13.13 44.86 -2.36
C THR A 136 -11.87 44.94 -1.51
N ILE A 137 -10.83 45.60 -2.02
CA ILE A 137 -9.58 45.74 -1.25
C ILE A 137 -9.87 46.39 0.11
N LYS A 138 -10.86 47.29 0.17
CA LYS A 138 -11.40 47.85 1.42
C LYS A 138 -11.96 46.81 2.39
N GLU A 139 -12.69 45.79 1.94
CA GLU A 139 -13.19 44.71 2.81
C GLU A 139 -12.05 43.83 3.37
N ILE A 140 -11.00 43.58 2.56
CA ILE A 140 -9.76 42.93 3.06
C ILE A 140 -9.11 43.77 4.17
N TYR A 141 -9.25 45.10 4.08
CA TYR A 141 -8.70 46.07 5.04
C TYR A 141 -9.55 46.29 6.30
N GLN A 142 -10.88 46.16 6.23
CA GLN A 142 -11.80 46.57 7.30
C GLN A 142 -12.27 45.43 8.21
N ASP A 143 -12.39 44.20 7.70
CA ASP A 143 -12.99 43.09 8.45
C ASP A 143 -12.01 42.29 9.33
N TYR A 144 -10.71 42.60 9.26
CA TYR A 144 -9.69 41.93 10.07
C TYR A 144 -8.87 42.97 10.85
N PRO A 145 -8.78 42.86 12.19
CA PRO A 145 -7.90 43.73 12.98
C PRO A 145 -6.40 43.62 12.58
N ASP A 146 -6.03 42.57 11.84
CA ASP A 146 -4.72 42.35 11.21
C ASP A 146 -4.75 42.46 9.66
N ALA A 147 -5.68 43.24 9.11
CA ALA A 147 -5.87 43.44 7.66
C ALA A 147 -4.59 43.65 6.84
N PHE A 148 -3.66 44.43 7.39
CA PHE A 148 -2.34 44.68 6.81
C PHE A 148 -1.56 43.36 6.55
N THR A 149 -1.70 42.39 7.46
CA THR A 149 -1.08 41.07 7.38
C THR A 149 -1.68 40.22 6.25
N HIS A 150 -2.97 40.36 5.95
CA HIS A 150 -3.64 39.55 4.93
C HIS A 150 -3.28 39.95 3.50
N LEU A 151 -3.30 41.25 3.16
CA LEU A 151 -2.87 41.70 1.84
C LEU A 151 -1.38 41.37 1.61
N ASN A 152 -0.55 41.57 2.64
CA ASN A 152 0.86 41.15 2.59
C ASN A 152 0.98 39.65 2.34
N ASN A 153 0.20 38.81 3.01
CA ASN A 153 0.19 37.37 2.78
C ASN A 153 -0.24 36.99 1.35
N VAL A 154 -1.17 37.73 0.73
CA VAL A 154 -1.58 37.53 -0.67
C VAL A 154 -0.42 37.85 -1.62
N VAL A 155 0.23 39.01 -1.44
CA VAL A 155 1.39 39.43 -2.24
C VAL A 155 2.55 38.46 -2.06
N ILE A 156 2.88 38.12 -0.82
CA ILE A 156 3.92 37.16 -0.46
C ILE A 156 3.66 35.78 -1.09
N SER A 157 2.41 35.32 -1.04
CA SER A 157 2.00 34.06 -1.66
C SER A 157 2.21 34.07 -3.17
N SER A 158 1.90 35.20 -3.83
CA SER A 158 2.10 35.35 -5.27
C SER A 158 3.58 35.35 -5.69
N CYS A 159 4.51 35.73 -4.80
CA CYS A 159 5.95 35.60 -5.06
C CYS A 159 6.39 34.15 -5.28
N ALA A 160 5.69 33.18 -4.70
CA ALA A 160 5.98 31.75 -4.90
C ALA A 160 5.24 31.15 -6.11
N ASN A 161 4.26 31.86 -6.68
CA ASN A 161 3.38 31.31 -7.71
C ASN A 161 4.09 31.20 -9.07
N PRO A 162 4.00 30.06 -9.77
CA PRO A 162 4.57 29.91 -11.11
C PRO A 162 3.97 30.85 -12.18
N ASP A 163 2.72 31.30 -12.04
CA ASP A 163 2.07 32.27 -12.93
C ASP A 163 2.42 33.71 -12.51
N LEU A 164 3.52 34.23 -13.08
CA LEU A 164 4.05 35.58 -12.79
C LEU A 164 3.06 36.73 -13.03
N ARG A 165 2.00 36.49 -13.82
CA ARG A 165 0.99 37.51 -14.10
C ARG A 165 0.19 37.89 -12.85
N ILE A 166 0.03 36.97 -11.90
CA ILE A 166 -0.63 37.26 -10.61
C ILE A 166 0.21 38.24 -9.81
N PHE A 167 1.50 37.97 -9.67
CA PHE A 167 2.41 38.86 -8.93
C PHE A 167 2.47 40.24 -9.58
N LYS A 168 2.61 40.30 -10.91
CA LYS A 168 2.59 41.58 -11.65
C LYS A 168 1.29 42.37 -11.42
N PHE A 169 0.14 41.70 -11.57
CA PHE A 169 -1.17 42.31 -11.34
C PHE A 169 -1.29 42.88 -9.93
N LEU A 170 -0.90 42.13 -8.89
CA LEU A 170 -0.95 42.60 -7.51
C LEU A 170 -0.09 43.82 -7.24
N LEU A 171 1.13 43.88 -7.81
CA LEU A 171 1.99 45.05 -7.61
C LEU A 171 1.43 46.30 -8.29
N GLU A 172 0.80 46.17 -9.46
CA GLU A 172 0.14 47.27 -10.17
C GLU A 172 -1.05 47.82 -9.36
N GLU A 173 -1.88 46.93 -8.80
CA GLU A 173 -3.00 47.32 -7.95
C GLU A 173 -2.55 48.03 -6.66
N ILE A 174 -1.51 47.50 -6.01
CA ILE A 174 -0.97 48.08 -4.77
C ILE A 174 -0.30 49.43 -5.01
N LYS A 175 0.37 49.61 -6.15
CA LYS A 175 1.01 50.88 -6.51
C LYS A 175 0.01 52.05 -6.51
N ASN A 176 -1.26 51.77 -6.73
CA ASN A 176 -2.33 52.76 -6.73
C ASN A 176 -2.93 53.04 -5.34
N GLN A 177 -2.48 52.33 -4.28
CA GLN A 177 -2.99 52.50 -2.92
C GLN A 177 -2.04 53.30 -2.04
N LYS A 178 -2.52 54.40 -1.46
CA LYS A 178 -1.72 55.32 -0.61
C LYS A 178 -1.37 54.75 0.77
N GLU A 179 -2.02 53.68 1.23
CA GLU A 179 -1.93 53.16 2.62
C GLU A 179 -1.11 51.87 2.75
N PHE A 180 -0.44 51.40 1.70
CA PHE A 180 0.37 50.19 1.78
C PHE A 180 1.78 50.51 2.30
N ASP A 181 2.18 49.96 3.46
CA ASP A 181 3.57 50.01 3.91
C ASP A 181 4.45 49.09 3.04
N ILE A 182 4.87 49.70 1.94
CA ILE A 182 5.71 49.15 0.88
C ILE A 182 6.99 48.53 1.43
N LYS A 183 7.57 49.09 2.50
CA LYS A 183 8.90 48.69 2.98
C LYS A 183 8.88 47.30 3.60
N ASN A 184 7.94 47.04 4.52
CA ASN A 184 7.83 45.73 5.17
C ASN A 184 7.45 44.64 4.15
N SER A 185 6.54 44.95 3.24
CA SER A 185 6.07 44.00 2.22
C SER A 185 7.16 43.62 1.23
N ILE A 186 8.01 44.58 0.80
CA ILE A 186 9.17 44.30 -0.04
C ILE A 186 10.11 43.30 0.63
N ASN A 187 10.41 43.45 1.93
CA ASN A 187 11.30 42.52 2.63
C ASN A 187 10.75 41.08 2.63
N TYR A 188 9.45 40.90 2.88
CA TYR A 188 8.83 39.58 2.79
C TYR A 188 8.77 39.05 1.36
N CYS A 189 8.56 39.91 0.37
CA CYS A 189 8.62 39.53 -1.04
C CYS A 189 10.01 39.01 -1.40
N LEU A 190 11.07 39.73 -1.03
CA LEU A 190 12.46 39.34 -1.27
C LEU A 190 12.76 37.97 -0.65
N LYS A 191 12.41 37.77 0.63
CA LYS A 191 12.56 36.48 1.32
C LYS A 191 11.89 35.32 0.57
N ASN A 192 10.70 35.53 0.00
CA ASN A 192 9.98 34.49 -0.73
C ASN A 192 10.47 34.30 -2.16
N ILE A 193 10.91 35.38 -2.84
CA ILE A 193 11.53 35.32 -4.17
C ILE A 193 12.81 34.48 -4.11
N PHE A 194 13.62 34.60 -3.06
CA PHE A 194 14.87 33.85 -2.88
C PHE A 194 14.71 32.50 -2.16
N ALA A 195 13.48 32.01 -1.97
CA ALA A 195 13.28 30.70 -1.37
C ALA A 195 13.96 29.59 -2.20
N ASN A 196 14.63 28.65 -1.52
CA ASN A 196 15.49 27.62 -2.12
C ASN A 196 14.80 26.73 -3.18
N HIS A 197 13.48 26.61 -3.13
CA HIS A 197 12.70 25.79 -4.07
C HIS A 197 12.39 26.51 -5.40
N ILE A 198 12.65 27.81 -5.52
CA ILE A 198 12.41 28.58 -6.74
C ILE A 198 13.68 28.59 -7.61
N PRO A 199 13.64 28.09 -8.86
CA PRO A 199 14.83 28.12 -9.71
C PRO A 199 15.29 29.55 -10.01
N LEU A 200 16.60 29.78 -10.03
CA LEU A 200 17.24 31.10 -10.19
C LEU A 200 16.66 31.95 -11.33
N LYS A 201 16.39 31.35 -12.49
CA LYS A 201 15.80 32.04 -13.65
C LYS A 201 14.47 32.73 -13.29
N PHE A 202 13.66 32.11 -12.44
CA PHE A 202 12.38 32.66 -12.01
C PHE A 202 12.53 33.62 -10.82
N GLN A 203 13.53 33.44 -9.96
CA GLN A 203 13.86 34.42 -8.91
C GLN A 203 14.18 35.79 -9.54
N LEU A 204 15.06 35.80 -10.55
CA LEU A 204 15.46 37.03 -11.26
C LEU A 204 14.31 37.68 -12.04
N LYS A 205 13.44 36.89 -12.67
CA LYS A 205 12.23 37.42 -13.33
C LYS A 205 11.31 38.13 -12.34
N ARG A 206 11.11 37.56 -11.14
CA ARG A 206 10.29 38.19 -10.09
C ARG A 206 10.96 39.43 -9.52
N LEU A 207 12.27 39.39 -9.31
CA LEU A 207 13.02 40.57 -8.87
C LEU A 207 12.90 41.70 -9.90
N LYS A 208 12.97 41.39 -11.20
CA LYS A 208 12.76 42.37 -12.26
C LYS A 208 11.37 43.01 -12.19
N ILE A 209 10.32 42.19 -12.09
CA ILE A 209 8.93 42.66 -11.94
C ILE A 209 8.79 43.56 -10.70
N LEU A 210 9.43 43.20 -9.59
CA LEU A 210 9.42 44.00 -8.37
C LEU A 210 10.14 45.34 -8.57
N SER A 211 11.31 45.35 -9.24
CA SER A 211 12.08 46.57 -9.54
C SER A 211 11.41 47.50 -10.55
N GLU A 212 10.57 46.99 -11.45
CA GLU A 212 9.79 47.79 -12.40
C GLU A 212 8.69 48.60 -11.68
N ASN A 213 8.24 48.13 -10.52
CA ASN A 213 7.16 48.76 -9.75
C ASN A 213 7.65 49.57 -8.56
N TYR A 214 8.82 49.23 -8.00
CA TYR A 214 9.35 49.84 -6.78
C TYR A 214 10.83 50.17 -6.90
N ASN A 215 11.23 51.28 -6.30
CA ASN A 215 12.62 51.70 -6.24
C ASN A 215 13.42 50.82 -5.25
N LEU A 216 14.05 49.76 -5.76
CA LEU A 216 14.91 48.88 -4.96
C LEU A 216 16.29 49.49 -4.62
N TYR A 217 16.59 50.73 -5.06
CA TYR A 217 17.83 51.44 -4.73
C TYR A 217 17.82 52.04 -3.32
N ASN A 218 16.72 51.91 -2.56
CA ASN A 218 16.73 52.25 -1.15
C ASN A 218 17.76 51.37 -0.42
N LYS A 219 18.67 52.03 0.32
CA LYS A 219 19.78 51.39 1.04
C LYS A 219 19.34 50.22 1.93
N GLU A 220 18.20 50.35 2.62
CA GLU A 220 17.64 49.30 3.48
C GLU A 220 17.11 48.09 2.70
N ILE A 221 16.46 48.34 1.56
CA ILE A 221 15.94 47.29 0.68
C ILE A 221 17.09 46.55 0.00
N LEU A 222 18.14 47.28 -0.39
CA LEU A 222 19.35 46.73 -0.96
C LEU A 222 20.08 45.81 0.03
N TYR A 223 20.13 46.16 1.33
CA TYR A 223 20.64 45.24 2.36
C TYR A 223 19.87 43.94 2.40
N GLU A 224 18.54 44.01 2.43
CA GLU A 224 17.72 42.81 2.51
C GLU A 224 17.81 41.99 1.22
N LEU A 225 17.94 42.63 0.05
CA LEU A 225 18.17 41.98 -1.23
C LEU A 225 19.49 41.18 -1.22
N ILE A 226 20.58 41.78 -0.73
CA ILE A 226 21.88 41.12 -0.58
C ILE A 226 21.78 39.99 0.45
N ARG A 227 21.12 40.24 1.57
CA ARG A 227 20.94 39.24 2.65
C ARG A 227 20.15 38.02 2.21
N GLN A 228 19.08 38.19 1.45
CA GLN A 228 18.25 37.07 1.01
C GLN A 228 18.88 36.32 -0.16
N SER A 229 19.66 37.00 -1.01
CA SER A 229 20.36 36.38 -2.14
C SER A 229 21.70 35.73 -1.79
N SER A 230 22.27 36.01 -0.62
CA SER A 230 23.57 35.47 -0.18
C SER A 230 23.61 33.94 -0.11
N ASN A 231 22.47 33.29 0.12
CA ASN A 231 22.34 31.83 0.10
C ASN A 231 22.38 31.22 -1.32
N ASN A 232 22.35 32.04 -2.38
CA ASN A 232 22.44 31.63 -3.77
C ASN A 232 23.42 32.52 -4.53
N VAL A 233 24.69 32.09 -4.58
CA VAL A 233 25.78 32.89 -5.15
C VAL A 233 25.51 33.34 -6.57
N LYS A 234 24.93 32.49 -7.43
CA LYS A 234 24.60 32.86 -8.81
C LYS A 234 23.52 33.95 -8.88
N ALA A 235 22.66 34.06 -7.87
CA ALA A 235 21.73 35.17 -7.72
C ALA A 235 22.46 36.43 -7.27
N LEU A 236 23.29 36.32 -6.23
CA LEU A 236 24.07 37.43 -5.70
C LEU A 236 24.98 38.06 -6.76
N ASP A 237 25.74 37.27 -7.53
CA ASP A 237 26.60 37.76 -8.63
C ASP A 237 25.80 38.56 -9.68
N LYS A 238 24.62 38.06 -10.06
CA LYS A 238 23.76 38.75 -11.03
C LYS A 238 23.16 40.03 -10.45
N ILE A 239 22.81 40.05 -9.17
CA ILE A 239 22.34 41.24 -8.47
C ILE A 239 23.45 42.28 -8.38
N LEU A 240 24.65 41.88 -7.94
CA LEU A 240 25.81 42.77 -7.86
C LEU A 240 26.19 43.35 -9.23
N LYS A 241 26.10 42.56 -10.31
CA LYS A 241 26.28 43.04 -11.69
C LYS A 241 25.21 44.03 -12.12
N TYR A 242 23.94 43.75 -11.80
CA TYR A 242 22.80 44.57 -12.22
C TYR A 242 22.70 45.90 -11.46
N TYR A 243 23.12 45.93 -10.20
CA TYR A 243 23.05 47.10 -9.32
C TYR A 243 24.39 47.81 -9.11
N LYS A 244 25.46 47.37 -9.80
CA LYS A 244 26.87 47.76 -9.61
C LYS A 244 27.13 49.26 -9.47
N GLY A 245 26.39 50.11 -10.18
CA GLY A 245 26.57 51.56 -10.18
C GLY A 245 25.98 52.32 -8.99
N ASN A 246 25.09 51.69 -8.20
CA ASN A 246 24.33 52.37 -7.14
C ASN A 246 24.57 51.79 -5.73
N ILE A 247 25.45 50.80 -5.58
CA ILE A 247 25.83 50.26 -4.27
C ILE A 247 27.01 51.09 -3.75
N ILE A 248 26.79 51.96 -2.76
CA ILE A 248 27.90 52.54 -1.98
C ILE A 248 28.38 51.43 -1.03
N ILE A 249 29.41 50.69 -1.46
CA ILE A 249 29.90 49.47 -0.79
C ILE A 249 30.61 49.76 0.54
N ASN A 250 30.87 51.03 0.89
CA ASN A 250 31.55 51.40 2.14
C ASN A 250 30.71 51.24 3.44
N ASP A 251 29.57 50.56 3.41
CA ASP A 251 28.79 50.31 4.62
C ASP A 251 29.16 48.97 5.26
N SER A 252 29.68 49.02 6.49
CA SER A 252 30.10 47.86 7.29
C SER A 252 29.03 46.78 7.43
N LYS A 253 27.74 47.11 7.33
CA LYS A 253 26.64 46.13 7.36
C LYS A 253 26.56 45.26 6.10
N ILE A 254 26.93 45.76 4.91
CA ILE A 254 26.97 44.92 3.69
C ILE A 254 28.05 43.85 3.87
N TYR A 255 29.21 44.26 4.37
CA TYR A 255 30.33 43.37 4.66
C TYR A 255 29.96 42.31 5.70
N GLU A 256 29.32 42.70 6.81
CA GLU A 256 28.88 41.76 7.85
C GLU A 256 27.90 40.72 7.28
N ILE A 257 26.93 41.13 6.46
CA ILE A 257 25.95 40.23 5.84
C ILE A 257 26.61 39.23 4.87
N ILE A 258 27.55 39.69 4.05
CA ILE A 258 28.28 38.83 3.12
C ILE A 258 29.14 37.84 3.90
N ILE A 259 29.87 38.31 4.92
CA ILE A 259 30.76 37.49 5.76
C ILE A 259 29.99 36.44 6.55
N THR A 260 28.86 36.80 7.16
CA THR A 260 28.05 35.85 7.96
C THR A 260 27.49 34.70 7.10
N ASN A 261 27.41 34.87 5.78
CA ASN A 261 26.89 33.84 4.86
C ASN A 261 27.99 33.14 4.03
N ILE A 262 29.26 33.58 4.12
CA ILE A 262 30.39 32.97 3.39
C ILE A 262 30.56 31.48 3.76
N GLU A 263 30.20 31.07 4.98
CA GLU A 263 30.28 29.68 5.44
C GLU A 263 29.45 28.70 4.58
N ASN A 264 28.40 29.19 3.91
CA ASN A 264 27.51 28.39 3.06
C ASN A 264 27.86 28.47 1.56
N CYS A 265 28.88 29.24 1.19
CA CYS A 265 29.33 29.42 -0.20
C CYS A 265 30.33 28.33 -0.60
N ASN A 266 30.33 27.92 -1.88
CA ASN A 266 31.38 27.06 -2.40
C ASN A 266 32.66 27.86 -2.71
N LEU A 267 33.80 27.16 -2.81
CA LEU A 267 35.13 27.77 -2.99
C LEU A 267 35.19 28.77 -4.17
N GLU A 268 34.59 28.44 -5.30
CA GLU A 268 34.64 29.29 -6.50
C GLU A 268 33.85 30.61 -6.31
N SER A 269 32.78 30.55 -5.54
CA SER A 269 31.98 31.71 -5.15
C SER A 269 32.75 32.65 -4.23
N ILE A 270 33.48 32.07 -3.28
CA ILE A 270 34.33 32.80 -2.34
C ILE A 270 35.47 33.47 -3.10
N LYS A 271 36.10 32.78 -4.06
CA LYS A 271 37.12 33.36 -4.96
C LYS A 271 36.59 34.57 -5.74
N GLN A 272 35.38 34.48 -6.31
CA GLN A 272 34.79 35.61 -7.05
C GLN A 272 34.42 36.79 -6.15
N ILE A 273 33.88 36.54 -4.96
CA ILE A 273 33.58 37.56 -3.96
C ILE A 273 34.85 38.27 -3.50
N CYS A 274 35.90 37.53 -3.15
CA CYS A 274 37.19 38.08 -2.76
C CYS A 274 37.86 38.88 -3.89
N LYS A 275 37.82 38.38 -5.13
CA LYS A 275 38.36 39.08 -6.31
C LYS A 275 37.65 40.40 -6.57
N TYR A 276 36.34 40.46 -6.35
CA TYR A 276 35.54 41.68 -6.46
C TYR A 276 35.89 42.72 -5.37
N PHE A 277 36.21 42.28 -4.14
CA PHE A 277 36.61 43.18 -3.06
C PHE A 277 38.04 43.72 -3.19
N ILE A 278 38.97 42.90 -3.69
CA ILE A 278 40.36 43.30 -3.92
C ILE A 278 40.48 44.34 -5.03
N GLN A 279 39.62 44.26 -6.05
CA GLN A 279 39.59 45.23 -7.15
C GLN A 279 39.06 46.62 -6.78
N ASN A 280 38.59 46.85 -5.54
CA ASN A 280 38.02 48.13 -5.08
C ASN A 280 38.86 48.84 -3.98
N GLU A 281 40.17 48.54 -3.89
CA GLU A 281 41.20 49.29 -3.14
C GLU A 281 40.80 49.84 -1.75
N ASN A 282 40.23 49.00 -0.88
CA ASN A 282 39.96 49.38 0.51
C ASN A 282 40.60 48.37 1.50
N GLU A 283 41.93 48.33 1.49
CA GLU A 283 42.76 47.43 2.32
C GLU A 283 42.48 47.52 3.83
N LYS A 284 42.05 48.69 4.33
CA LYS A 284 41.72 48.88 5.76
C LYS A 284 40.50 48.09 6.22
N HIS A 285 39.48 47.92 5.37
CA HIS A 285 38.30 47.11 5.72
C HIS A 285 38.59 45.61 5.59
N PHE A 286 39.48 45.20 4.67
CA PHE A 286 39.96 43.83 4.58
C PHE A 286 40.72 43.40 5.85
N LEU A 287 41.52 44.30 6.42
CA LEU A 287 42.24 44.10 7.69
C LEU A 287 41.33 44.07 8.94
N ILE A 288 40.29 44.90 8.99
CA ILE A 288 39.28 44.84 10.07
C ILE A 288 38.41 43.59 9.95
N CYS A 289 38.10 43.15 8.72
CA CYS A 289 37.46 41.85 8.51
C CYS A 289 38.39 40.71 8.95
N ASN A 290 39.70 40.79 8.70
CA ASN A 290 40.68 39.78 9.13
C ASN A 290 40.77 39.60 10.65
N SER A 291 40.60 40.66 11.45
CA SER A 291 40.64 40.51 12.91
C SER A 291 39.38 39.84 13.48
N TYR A 292 38.23 39.97 12.82
CA TYR A 292 37.00 39.27 13.16
C TYR A 292 36.91 37.87 12.51
N SER A 293 37.45 37.70 11.29
CA SER A 293 37.32 36.51 10.46
C SER A 293 38.43 35.47 10.65
N LEU A 294 39.65 35.83 11.09
CA LEU A 294 40.71 34.82 11.33
C LEU A 294 40.25 33.76 12.35
N SER A 295 39.38 34.11 13.30
CA SER A 295 38.82 33.15 14.26
C SER A 295 37.80 32.15 13.68
N ASN A 296 37.08 32.51 12.60
CA ASN A 296 36.08 31.65 11.93
C ASN A 296 36.62 31.00 10.64
N CYS A 297 37.51 31.67 9.90
CA CYS A 297 38.16 31.17 8.69
C CYS A 297 39.02 29.92 8.97
N TRP A 298 39.54 29.77 10.19
CA TRP A 298 40.42 28.67 10.58
C TRP A 298 39.69 27.32 10.80
N GLN A 299 38.36 27.30 10.70
CA GLN A 299 37.55 26.08 10.76
C GLN A 299 37.09 25.57 9.38
N ASN A 300 37.25 26.34 8.30
CA ASN A 300 36.80 25.98 6.96
C ASN A 300 37.98 25.91 5.98
N GLU A 301 38.42 24.69 5.69
CA GLU A 301 39.59 24.36 4.86
C GLU A 301 39.58 25.05 3.48
N ASN A 302 38.39 25.26 2.90
CA ASN A 302 38.27 25.93 1.60
C ASN A 302 38.58 27.44 1.67
N ILE A 303 38.21 28.11 2.76
CA ILE A 303 38.53 29.54 2.97
C ILE A 303 40.03 29.69 3.24
N TYR A 304 40.59 28.79 4.04
CA TYR A 304 42.02 28.72 4.31
C TYR A 304 42.83 28.50 3.02
N LEU A 305 42.46 27.52 2.19
CA LEU A 305 43.15 27.25 0.91
C LEU A 305 43.04 28.41 -0.08
N ALA A 306 41.92 29.14 -0.08
CA ALA A 306 41.77 30.34 -0.90
C ALA A 306 42.67 31.49 -0.43
N LEU A 307 42.82 31.68 0.89
CA LEU A 307 43.68 32.71 1.49
C LEU A 307 45.18 32.33 1.43
N ASP A 308 45.53 31.05 1.63
CA ASP A 308 46.89 30.50 1.53
C ASP A 308 47.49 30.69 0.13
N GLN A 309 46.67 30.48 -0.91
CA GLN A 309 47.09 30.74 -2.29
C GLN A 309 47.33 32.23 -2.58
N MET A 310 46.84 33.12 -1.72
CA MET A 310 46.88 34.58 -1.93
C MET A 310 47.98 35.31 -1.14
N ILE A 311 48.56 34.72 -0.07
CA ILE A 311 49.47 35.42 0.87
C ILE A 311 50.88 34.79 0.93
N ARG A 312 51.36 34.07 -0.09
CA ARG A 312 52.67 33.37 0.01
C ARG A 312 53.87 34.31 0.13
N GLY A 313 54.41 34.38 1.36
CA GLY A 313 55.75 34.88 1.73
C GLY A 313 55.96 34.77 3.24
N ASP A 314 56.89 33.92 3.68
CA ASP A 314 57.53 33.88 5.02
C ASP A 314 56.89 33.18 6.24
N LEU A 315 55.82 32.38 6.09
CA LEU A 315 55.23 31.63 7.23
C LEU A 315 55.60 30.13 7.33
N ASP A 316 56.52 29.66 6.49
CA ASP A 316 56.84 28.23 6.36
C ASP A 316 57.85 27.66 7.38
N LYS A 317 58.33 28.44 8.36
CA LYS A 317 59.35 27.94 9.32
C LYS A 317 58.88 27.65 10.75
N ILE A 318 57.62 27.91 11.12
CA ILE A 318 57.19 27.75 12.54
C ILE A 318 56.00 26.78 12.74
N LEU A 319 55.19 26.44 11.73
CA LEU A 319 53.85 25.90 12.01
C LEU A 319 53.45 24.63 11.26
N LEU A 320 54.33 23.63 11.20
CA LEU A 320 53.97 22.34 10.60
C LEU A 320 53.72 21.16 11.54
N ASN A 321 53.60 21.32 12.88
CA ASN A 321 53.11 20.22 13.74
C ASN A 321 52.69 20.62 15.18
N ILE A 322 51.78 21.59 15.37
CA ILE A 322 51.30 21.94 16.72
C ILE A 322 49.80 21.62 16.89
N ASN A 323 49.52 20.69 17.80
CA ASN A 323 48.18 20.44 18.33
C ASN A 323 47.64 21.71 19.02
N PRO A 324 46.42 22.20 18.71
CA PRO A 324 45.83 23.43 19.29
C PRO A 324 45.83 23.49 20.83
N ILE A 325 45.91 22.33 21.49
CA ILE A 325 45.88 22.17 22.95
C ILE A 325 47.22 22.55 23.60
N SER A 326 48.35 22.23 22.95
CA SER A 326 49.71 22.62 23.37
C SER A 326 49.91 24.13 23.35
N LEU A 327 49.14 24.80 22.49
CA LEU A 327 49.21 26.24 22.30
C LEU A 327 48.64 26.99 23.51
N VAL A 328 47.47 26.59 24.04
CA VAL A 328 46.84 27.26 25.21
C VAL A 328 47.67 27.12 26.48
N GLU A 329 48.21 25.93 26.76
CA GLU A 329 49.10 25.71 27.91
C GLU A 329 50.40 26.52 27.78
N LYS A 330 50.99 26.58 26.58
CA LYS A 330 52.17 27.41 26.32
C LYS A 330 51.86 28.90 26.42
N THR A 331 50.71 29.37 25.94
CA THR A 331 50.29 30.78 26.07
C THR A 331 50.13 31.17 27.54
N MET A 332 49.47 30.34 28.35
CA MET A 332 49.31 30.59 29.80
C MET A 332 50.63 30.50 30.56
N THR A 333 51.53 29.60 30.16
CA THR A 333 52.87 29.47 30.75
C THR A 333 53.76 30.67 30.41
N ILE A 334 53.67 31.18 29.17
CA ILE A 334 54.34 32.40 28.73
C ILE A 334 53.79 33.60 29.52
N PHE A 335 52.47 33.66 29.73
CA PHE A 335 51.82 34.72 30.51
C PHE A 335 52.23 34.72 31.99
N LEU A 336 52.31 33.54 32.62
CA LEU A 336 52.80 33.36 34.00
C LEU A 336 54.27 33.74 34.14
N LYS A 337 55.13 33.35 33.19
CA LYS A 337 56.54 33.77 33.16
C LYS A 337 56.71 35.27 32.93
N PHE A 338 55.79 35.90 32.19
CA PHE A 338 55.77 37.36 31.98
C PHE A 338 55.35 38.10 33.26
N SER A 339 54.26 37.68 33.90
CA SER A 339 53.79 38.25 35.18
C SER A 339 54.85 38.18 36.29
N GLN A 340 55.53 37.03 36.42
CA GLN A 340 56.61 36.83 37.40
C GLN A 340 57.88 37.63 37.07
N LYS A 341 58.19 37.87 35.80
CA LYS A 341 59.38 38.63 35.38
C LYS A 341 59.22 40.16 35.58
N TYR A 342 57.99 40.67 35.57
CA TYR A 342 57.72 42.11 35.61
C TYR A 342 57.04 42.61 36.89
N ASN A 343 56.84 41.74 37.90
CA ASN A 343 56.31 42.08 39.24
C ASN A 343 55.12 43.05 39.21
N THR A 344 54.13 42.75 38.38
CA THR A 344 52.91 43.55 38.27
C THR A 344 51.77 42.89 39.05
N ASP A 345 51.48 43.42 40.24
CA ASP A 345 50.42 42.91 41.13
C ASP A 345 49.00 43.30 40.68
N SER A 346 48.84 44.01 39.57
CA SER A 346 47.55 44.53 39.10
C SER A 346 47.28 44.22 37.63
N TRP A 347 47.27 42.93 37.29
CA TRP A 347 46.48 42.46 36.16
C TRP A 347 45.36 41.58 36.68
N THR A 348 44.21 42.20 36.98
CA THR A 348 42.96 41.45 37.08
C THR A 348 42.68 40.89 35.70
N ILE A 349 42.96 39.60 35.52
CA ILE A 349 42.47 38.84 34.37
C ILE A 349 40.95 38.97 34.44
N ASP A 350 40.36 39.79 33.56
CA ASP A 350 38.94 39.77 33.33
C ASP A 350 38.61 38.44 32.62
N ASN A 351 38.49 37.40 33.43
CA ASN A 351 38.17 36.03 33.02
C ASN A 351 36.87 35.97 32.22
N SER A 352 36.05 37.03 32.23
CA SER A 352 34.88 37.14 31.37
C SER A 352 35.24 37.07 29.88
N ASN A 353 36.36 37.63 29.43
CA ASN A 353 36.67 37.67 28.00
C ASN A 353 37.30 36.38 27.45
N ILE A 354 38.10 35.66 28.24
CA ILE A 354 38.72 34.39 27.84
C ILE A 354 37.65 33.28 27.74
N CYS A 355 36.70 33.22 28.69
CA CYS A 355 35.60 32.25 28.65
C CYS A 355 34.48 32.61 27.66
N ASN A 356 34.34 33.87 27.25
CA ASN A 356 33.29 34.28 26.32
C ASN A 356 33.65 34.09 24.85
N LYS A 357 34.93 33.95 24.49
CA LYS A 357 35.38 33.92 23.09
C LYS A 357 36.04 32.61 22.63
N CYS A 358 36.13 31.61 23.50
CA CYS A 358 36.50 30.26 23.09
C CYS A 358 35.25 29.52 22.54
N ASN A 359 35.23 29.19 21.25
CA ASN A 359 34.11 28.49 20.60
C ASN A 359 34.11 26.96 20.81
N ASN A 360 35.12 26.39 21.47
CA ASN A 360 34.90 25.13 22.16
C ASN A 360 33.97 25.43 23.34
N THR A 361 32.85 24.71 23.42
CA THR A 361 31.74 25.02 24.33
C THR A 361 32.27 25.57 25.64
N ARG A 362 31.79 26.75 26.10
CA ARG A 362 32.10 27.33 27.44
C ARG A 362 32.37 26.24 28.50
N ASP A 363 31.59 25.18 28.42
CA ASP A 363 31.63 23.90 29.13
C ASP A 363 33.00 23.14 29.16
N GLU A 364 33.74 23.00 28.05
CA GLU A 364 35.05 22.31 28.01
C GLU A 364 36.22 23.19 28.49
N CYS A 365 36.12 24.49 28.22
CA CYS A 365 37.02 25.50 28.80
C CYS A 365 36.84 25.55 30.33
N CYS A 366 35.59 25.61 30.81
CA CYS A 366 35.29 25.51 32.24
C CYS A 366 35.77 24.19 32.85
N TYR A 367 35.59 23.04 32.18
CA TYR A 367 36.04 21.73 32.66
C TYR A 367 37.57 21.63 32.80
N LYS A 368 38.34 22.08 31.80
CA LYS A 368 39.81 22.03 31.85
C LYS A 368 40.39 23.14 32.74
N MET A 369 39.71 24.28 32.86
CA MET A 369 40.05 25.35 33.82
C MET A 369 39.84 24.88 35.27
N LEU A 370 38.73 24.19 35.56
CA LEU A 370 38.50 23.51 36.85
C LEU A 370 39.58 22.44 37.13
N LYS A 371 39.99 21.67 36.13
CA LYS A 371 41.07 20.67 36.24
C LYS A 371 42.45 21.30 36.46
N PHE A 372 42.71 22.46 35.86
CA PHE A 372 43.94 23.24 36.03
C PHE A 372 44.00 23.91 37.42
N ILE A 373 42.91 24.56 37.83
CA ILE A 373 42.73 25.15 39.18
C ILE A 373 42.87 24.08 40.26
N SER A 374 42.31 22.88 40.07
CA SER A 374 42.44 21.78 41.04
C SER A 374 43.87 21.27 41.25
N LYS A 375 44.78 21.55 40.32
CA LYS A 375 46.18 21.10 40.36
C LYS A 375 47.16 22.13 40.93
N HIS A 376 46.75 23.37 41.16
CA HIS A 376 47.65 24.45 41.61
C HIS A 376 47.14 25.10 42.91
N SER A 377 47.94 25.03 43.97
CA SER A 377 47.55 25.38 45.35
C SER A 377 47.17 26.85 45.55
N ILE A 378 47.65 27.75 44.70
CA ILE A 378 47.40 29.20 44.75
C ILE A 378 45.90 29.55 44.59
N PHE A 379 45.08 28.69 44.00
CA PHE A 379 43.66 28.97 43.75
C PHE A 379 42.69 28.33 44.76
N LYS A 380 43.16 27.78 45.87
CA LYS A 380 42.34 27.19 46.95
C LYS A 380 41.72 28.21 47.92
N ASN A 381 41.44 29.44 47.46
CA ASN A 381 40.67 30.39 48.27
C ASN A 381 39.18 30.02 48.22
N GLU A 382 38.59 29.80 49.39
CA GLU A 382 37.19 29.40 49.61
C GLU A 382 36.18 30.37 48.97
N GLU A 383 36.54 31.65 48.91
CA GLU A 383 35.72 32.72 48.34
C GLU A 383 35.63 32.62 46.81
N CYS A 384 36.75 32.32 46.14
CA CYS A 384 36.81 32.07 44.70
C CYS A 384 35.98 30.83 44.31
N MET A 385 36.06 29.77 45.10
CA MET A 385 35.28 28.54 44.86
C MET A 385 33.77 28.76 45.04
N THR A 386 33.38 29.53 46.05
CA THR A 386 31.98 29.88 46.32
C THR A 386 31.38 30.76 45.22
N LEU A 387 32.15 31.72 44.68
CA LEU A 387 31.73 32.58 43.57
C LEU A 387 31.54 31.78 42.27
N LEU A 388 32.43 30.81 42.02
CA LEU A 388 32.37 29.90 40.87
C LEU A 388 31.13 28.99 40.95
N LEU A 389 30.86 28.44 42.14
CA LEU A 389 29.67 27.64 42.46
C LEU A 389 28.37 28.41 42.21
N LYS A 390 28.28 29.66 42.68
CA LYS A 390 27.11 30.54 42.44
C LYS A 390 26.88 30.78 40.95
N LYS A 391 27.92 31.03 40.15
CA LYS A 391 27.79 31.24 38.70
C LYS A 391 27.41 29.97 37.94
N CYS A 392 27.93 28.81 38.33
CA CYS A 392 27.54 27.51 37.75
C CYS A 392 26.07 27.19 38.03
N MET A 393 25.60 27.42 39.25
CA MET A 393 24.20 27.23 39.65
C MET A 393 23.25 28.20 38.94
N GLY A 394 23.62 29.48 38.81
CA GLY A 394 22.86 30.47 38.04
C GLY A 394 22.73 30.10 36.55
N SER A 395 23.80 29.53 35.98
CA SER A 395 23.80 29.02 34.61
C SER A 395 22.89 27.80 34.45
N ILE A 396 22.87 26.87 35.43
CA ILE A 396 21.97 25.71 35.43
C ILE A 396 20.49 26.14 35.50
N GLY A 397 20.18 27.15 36.32
CA GLY A 397 18.85 27.77 36.36
C GLY A 397 18.41 28.34 35.01
N TYR A 398 19.31 29.08 34.34
CA TYR A 398 19.07 29.65 33.01
C TYR A 398 18.90 28.57 31.91
N TYR A 399 19.60 27.44 32.00
CA TYR A 399 19.47 26.35 31.03
C TYR A 399 18.27 25.43 31.27
N SER A 400 17.66 25.46 32.46
CA SER A 400 16.48 24.63 32.78
C SER A 400 15.20 25.10 32.07
N SER A 401 15.15 26.35 31.63
CA SER A 401 14.06 26.95 30.84
C SER A 401 14.27 26.85 29.32
N ASN A 402 15.43 26.37 28.85
CA ASN A 402 15.78 26.30 27.42
C ASN A 402 16.20 24.87 26.99
N SER A 403 16.23 24.59 25.67
CA SER A 403 16.34 23.23 25.07
C SER A 403 17.64 22.43 25.33
N ASN A 404 18.54 22.89 26.21
CA ASN A 404 19.91 22.38 26.41
C ASN A 404 20.12 21.53 27.68
N ILE A 405 19.09 20.79 28.11
CA ILE A 405 19.10 19.86 29.27
C ILE A 405 20.29 18.88 29.32
N TYR A 406 20.82 18.46 28.17
CA TYR A 406 21.98 17.56 28.10
C TYR A 406 23.25 18.17 28.73
N LYS A 407 23.44 19.49 28.62
CA LYS A 407 24.61 20.18 29.17
C LYS A 407 24.55 20.35 30.68
N SER A 408 23.34 20.57 31.22
CA SER A 408 23.09 20.52 32.67
C SER A 408 23.41 19.15 33.24
N ILE A 409 23.09 18.06 32.52
CA ILE A 409 23.43 16.69 32.93
C ILE A 409 24.94 16.45 32.96
N VAL A 410 25.71 16.96 31.99
CA VAL A 410 27.19 16.83 31.96
C VAL A 410 27.85 17.59 33.11
N LEU A 411 27.39 18.81 33.42
CA LEU A 411 27.85 19.58 34.57
C LEU A 411 27.57 18.87 35.91
N ILE A 412 26.42 18.20 36.04
CA ILE A 412 26.05 17.40 37.22
C ILE A 412 26.92 16.14 37.35
N ILE A 413 27.19 15.44 36.24
CA ILE A 413 28.09 14.26 36.23
C ILE A 413 29.51 14.68 36.61
N LEU A 414 29.99 15.83 36.12
CA LEU A 414 31.30 16.38 36.48
C LEU A 414 31.35 16.82 37.95
N PHE A 415 30.28 17.43 38.47
CA PHE A 415 30.14 17.75 39.89
C PHE A 415 30.20 16.51 40.78
N SER A 416 29.55 15.41 40.35
CA SER A 416 29.56 14.14 41.09
C SER A 416 30.92 13.41 41.06
N LYS A 417 31.84 13.84 40.17
CA LYS A 417 33.22 13.32 40.07
C LYS A 417 34.26 14.18 40.80
N CYS A 418 33.94 15.43 41.11
CA CYS A 418 34.69 16.17 42.12
C CYS A 418 34.38 15.50 43.46
N ASN A 419 35.38 14.97 44.16
CA ASN A 419 35.23 14.44 45.53
C ASN A 419 34.90 15.57 46.52
N LEU A 420 33.76 16.21 46.32
CA LEU A 420 33.06 16.95 47.36
C LEU A 420 32.19 15.90 48.02
N ASP A 421 32.58 15.52 49.23
CA ASP A 421 31.84 14.56 50.04
C ASP A 421 30.56 15.24 50.56
N ILE A 422 29.63 15.50 49.64
CA ILE A 422 28.36 16.21 49.90
C ILE A 422 27.51 15.41 50.90
N PHE A 423 27.76 14.11 51.06
CA PHE A 423 27.08 13.26 52.01
C PHE A 423 27.71 13.25 53.42
N SER A 424 28.94 13.77 53.60
CA SER A 424 29.52 13.98 54.94
C SER A 424 29.26 15.37 55.53
N VAL A 425 28.68 16.28 54.74
CA VAL A 425 28.09 17.51 55.28
C VAL A 425 26.86 17.11 56.11
N THR A 426 27.02 17.09 57.43
CA THR A 426 25.89 16.99 58.34
C THR A 426 25.06 18.26 58.16
N LEU A 427 23.96 18.15 57.41
CA LEU A 427 23.10 19.27 57.03
C LEU A 427 22.37 19.83 58.27
N LYS A 428 23.08 20.63 59.06
CA LYS A 428 22.52 21.39 60.19
C LYS A 428 21.97 22.75 59.74
N ASP A 429 22.38 23.24 58.57
CA ASP A 429 21.94 24.54 58.03
C ASP A 429 20.71 24.39 57.10
N PRO A 430 19.62 25.15 57.29
CA PRO A 430 18.47 25.22 56.39
C PRO A 430 18.80 25.42 54.91
N LYS A 431 19.93 26.07 54.59
CA LYS A 431 20.39 26.28 53.21
C LYS A 431 20.73 24.96 52.51
N ASP A 432 21.24 23.96 53.22
CA ASP A 432 21.64 22.70 52.61
C ASP A 432 20.44 21.80 52.27
N ARG A 433 19.36 21.91 53.05
CA ARG A 433 18.08 21.25 52.77
C ARG A 433 17.48 21.74 51.45
N SER A 434 17.68 23.03 51.13
CA SER A 434 17.24 23.61 49.86
C SER A 434 18.00 23.02 48.66
N ILE A 435 19.28 22.68 48.84
CA ILE A 435 20.13 22.06 47.81
C ILE A 435 19.67 20.63 47.54
N LEU A 436 19.37 19.85 48.58
CA LEU A 436 18.87 18.48 48.42
C LEU A 436 17.49 18.45 47.73
N VAL A 437 16.59 19.35 48.13
CA VAL A 437 15.26 19.49 47.49
C VAL A 437 15.41 19.91 46.01
N ALA A 438 16.36 20.81 45.69
CA ALA A 438 16.65 21.18 44.32
C ALA A 438 17.17 19.98 43.50
N ALA A 439 18.05 19.16 44.07
CA ALA A 439 18.57 17.95 43.41
C ALA A 439 17.46 16.91 43.13
N LEU A 440 16.54 16.70 44.06
CA LEU A 440 15.39 15.80 43.87
C LEU A 440 14.40 16.32 42.83
N LYS A 441 14.08 17.62 42.86
CA LYS A 441 13.25 18.27 41.83
C LYS A 441 13.88 18.14 40.45
N LEU A 442 15.20 18.28 40.35
CA LEU A 442 15.96 18.12 39.12
C LEU A 442 15.91 16.68 38.60
N LYS A 443 16.07 15.67 39.46
CA LYS A 443 15.93 14.25 39.11
C LYS A 443 14.55 13.94 38.51
N LEU A 444 13.48 14.43 39.14
CA LEU A 444 12.10 14.24 38.65
C LEU A 444 11.87 14.96 37.31
N PHE A 445 12.40 16.17 37.16
CA PHE A 445 12.34 16.94 35.92
C PHE A 445 13.03 16.20 34.75
N LEU A 446 14.22 15.65 35.00
CA LEU A 446 14.96 14.85 34.00
C LEU A 446 14.19 13.59 33.57
N LYS A 447 13.59 12.85 34.52
CA LYS A 447 12.75 11.68 34.20
C LYS A 447 11.59 12.06 33.28
N ARG A 448 10.94 13.21 33.53
CA ARG A 448 9.83 13.72 32.72
C ARG A 448 10.29 14.13 31.30
N ILE A 449 11.47 14.76 31.17
CA ILE A 449 12.02 15.16 29.87
C ILE A 449 12.42 13.95 29.03
N ILE A 450 13.10 12.97 29.63
CA ILE A 450 13.49 11.74 28.93
C ILE A 450 12.23 11.01 28.42
N GLY A 451 11.21 10.87 29.26
CA GLY A 451 9.92 10.31 28.86
C GLY A 451 9.28 11.07 27.69
N ARG A 452 9.28 12.41 27.72
CA ARG A 452 8.77 13.26 26.62
C ARG A 452 9.60 13.09 25.34
N LYS A 453 10.94 13.10 25.41
CA LYS A 453 11.81 12.92 24.23
C LYS A 453 11.68 11.53 23.62
N LEU A 454 11.55 10.47 24.43
CA LEU A 454 11.29 9.12 23.94
C LEU A 454 9.91 9.03 23.27
N LYS A 455 8.88 9.64 23.85
CA LYS A 455 7.55 9.73 23.24
C LYS A 455 7.58 10.51 21.92
N LEU A 456 8.29 11.64 21.85
CA LEU A 456 8.48 12.41 20.61
C LEU A 456 9.30 11.67 19.56
N LYS A 457 10.36 10.95 19.93
CA LYS A 457 11.12 10.10 19.01
C LYS A 457 10.25 8.97 18.45
N ARG A 458 9.47 8.29 19.30
CA ARG A 458 8.49 7.27 18.86
C ARG A 458 7.44 7.87 17.93
N LYS A 459 6.91 9.06 18.27
CA LYS A 459 5.95 9.79 17.41
C LYS A 459 6.57 10.12 16.05
N LYS A 460 7.75 10.74 16.01
CA LYS A 460 8.48 11.05 14.76
C LYS A 460 8.83 9.79 13.96
N PHE A 461 9.19 8.70 14.64
CA PHE A 461 9.44 7.41 13.99
C PHE A 461 8.15 6.85 13.37
N ASN A 462 7.03 6.89 14.08
CA ASN A 462 5.72 6.47 13.55
C ASN A 462 5.21 7.42 12.46
N GLU A 463 5.49 8.72 12.51
CA GLU A 463 5.15 9.66 11.45
C GLU A 463 5.99 9.38 10.19
N LYS A 464 7.29 9.12 10.36
CA LYS A 464 8.22 8.88 9.26
C LYS A 464 8.07 7.49 8.64
N TYR A 465 7.83 6.47 9.46
CA TYR A 465 7.87 5.07 9.07
C TYR A 465 6.58 4.31 9.35
N GLY A 466 5.60 4.90 10.04
CA GLY A 466 4.35 4.21 10.38
C GLY A 466 3.58 3.76 9.15
N ALA A 467 3.55 4.56 8.08
CA ALA A 467 2.97 4.14 6.80
C ALA A 467 3.70 2.93 6.21
N VAL A 468 5.04 2.93 6.24
CA VAL A 468 5.87 1.81 5.73
C VAL A 468 5.70 0.56 6.59
N LEU A 469 5.73 0.70 7.92
CA LEU A 469 5.52 -0.40 8.86
C LEU A 469 4.10 -0.96 8.76
N ASN A 470 3.10 -0.10 8.55
CA ASN A 470 1.74 -0.53 8.30
C ASN A 470 1.64 -1.26 6.96
N ASN A 471 2.28 -0.76 5.90
CA ASN A 471 2.32 -1.46 4.61
C ASN A 471 3.02 -2.81 4.73
N ILE A 472 4.16 -2.91 5.42
CA ILE A 472 4.87 -4.16 5.68
C ILE A 472 4.00 -5.11 6.53
N SER A 473 3.24 -4.57 7.49
CA SER A 473 2.39 -5.39 8.34
C SER A 473 1.08 -5.78 7.67
N THR A 474 0.60 -5.10 6.63
CA THR A 474 -0.74 -5.30 6.02
C THR A 474 -0.75 -5.64 4.52
N PHE A 475 0.40 -5.69 3.82
CA PHE A 475 0.39 -5.90 2.37
C PHE A 475 -0.31 -7.19 1.95
N SER A 476 -1.14 -7.07 0.92
CA SER A 476 -1.73 -8.20 0.21
C SER A 476 -0.67 -8.96 -0.60
N PRO A 477 -0.85 -10.26 -0.86
CA PRO A 477 0.06 -11.08 -1.65
C PRO A 477 0.49 -10.39 -2.95
N MET A 478 1.80 -10.24 -3.13
CA MET A 478 2.38 -9.81 -4.40
C MET A 478 3.01 -11.03 -5.08
N TYR A 479 2.21 -11.77 -5.85
CA TYR A 479 2.60 -13.06 -6.43
C TYR A 479 3.81 -12.98 -7.37
N ASP A 480 4.15 -11.79 -7.88
CA ASP A 480 5.34 -11.56 -8.71
C ASP A 480 6.64 -11.51 -7.94
N ILE A 481 6.57 -11.30 -6.63
CA ILE A 481 7.72 -11.18 -5.74
C ILE A 481 7.63 -12.38 -4.80
N PRO A 482 8.42 -13.45 -5.02
CA PRO A 482 8.30 -14.70 -4.27
C PRO A 482 8.29 -14.51 -2.74
N VAL A 483 9.08 -13.58 -2.21
CA VAL A 483 9.15 -13.30 -0.77
C VAL A 483 7.89 -12.61 -0.22
N LEU A 484 7.10 -11.95 -1.07
CA LEU A 484 5.85 -11.28 -0.73
C LEU A 484 4.61 -12.04 -1.23
N SER A 485 4.78 -13.19 -1.86
CA SER A 485 3.70 -14.00 -2.45
C SER A 485 2.69 -14.55 -1.43
N LYS A 486 3.05 -14.55 -0.14
CA LYS A 486 2.18 -15.00 0.96
C LYS A 486 1.42 -13.87 1.64
N GLY A 487 1.63 -12.61 1.24
CA GLY A 487 1.11 -11.45 1.96
C GLY A 487 1.76 -11.29 3.34
N SER A 488 1.35 -10.27 4.08
CA SER A 488 1.84 -10.02 5.43
C SER A 488 1.18 -10.94 6.48
N LYS A 489 1.76 -11.02 7.68
CA LYS A 489 1.15 -11.74 8.81
C LYS A 489 -0.25 -11.19 9.13
N LEU A 490 -0.41 -9.87 9.20
CA LEU A 490 -1.70 -9.25 9.53
C LEU A 490 -2.71 -9.41 8.38
N PHE A 491 -2.27 -9.42 7.12
CA PHE A 491 -3.14 -9.75 5.99
C PHE A 491 -3.72 -11.16 6.14
N ASN A 492 -2.87 -12.16 6.44
CA ASN A 492 -3.32 -13.54 6.62
C ASN A 492 -4.27 -13.69 7.82
N ILE A 493 -3.99 -12.99 8.92
CA ILE A 493 -4.91 -12.97 10.06
C ILE A 493 -6.23 -12.25 9.70
N ASN A 494 -6.17 -11.14 8.95
CA ASN A 494 -7.35 -10.43 8.48
C ASN A 494 -8.19 -11.28 7.52
N LYS A 495 -7.56 -12.09 6.66
CA LYS A 495 -8.24 -13.03 5.77
C LYS A 495 -9.02 -14.10 6.54
N GLN A 496 -8.51 -14.47 7.71
CA GLN A 496 -9.12 -15.40 8.65
C GLN A 496 -10.13 -14.76 9.61
N LYS A 497 -10.40 -13.44 9.52
CA LYS A 497 -11.44 -12.80 10.34
C LYS A 497 -12.79 -13.46 10.13
N LEU A 498 -13.65 -13.38 11.13
CA LEU A 498 -15.01 -13.90 11.07
C LEU A 498 -15.78 -13.25 9.90
N LYS A 499 -15.88 -13.95 8.77
CA LYS A 499 -16.62 -13.45 7.60
C LYS A 499 -18.11 -13.65 7.83
N LYS A 500 -18.85 -12.57 8.09
CA LYS A 500 -20.32 -12.60 8.24
C LYS A 500 -20.98 -12.98 6.93
N ASN A 501 -22.03 -13.79 7.00
CA ASN A 501 -22.93 -14.10 5.87
C ASN A 501 -22.28 -14.79 4.66
N ILE A 502 -21.10 -15.40 4.82
CA ILE A 502 -20.55 -16.29 3.80
C ILE A 502 -20.97 -17.70 4.16
N PHE A 503 -21.84 -18.26 3.32
CA PHE A 503 -22.31 -19.64 3.45
C PHE A 503 -21.32 -20.58 2.75
N PRO A 504 -21.10 -21.80 3.29
CA PRO A 504 -20.31 -22.81 2.61
C PRO A 504 -20.90 -23.15 1.23
N VAL A 505 -20.04 -23.22 0.22
CA VAL A 505 -20.43 -23.58 -1.15
C VAL A 505 -20.38 -25.09 -1.34
N HIS A 506 -21.15 -25.64 -2.29
CA HIS A 506 -21.02 -27.06 -2.62
C HIS A 506 -19.61 -27.34 -3.13
N ILE A 507 -19.03 -28.47 -2.71
CA ILE A 507 -17.68 -28.82 -3.12
C ILE A 507 -17.63 -29.08 -4.63
N THR A 508 -16.76 -28.36 -5.32
CA THR A 508 -16.44 -28.62 -6.73
C THR A 508 -15.20 -29.51 -6.85
N ALA A 509 -14.95 -30.08 -8.02
CA ALA A 509 -13.74 -30.87 -8.30
C ALA A 509 -12.44 -30.11 -7.96
N SER A 510 -12.38 -28.82 -8.32
CA SER A 510 -11.25 -27.96 -8.02
C SER A 510 -11.10 -27.65 -6.53
N GLN A 511 -12.22 -27.51 -5.81
CA GLN A 511 -12.20 -27.32 -4.36
C GLN A 511 -11.73 -28.58 -3.64
N LEU A 512 -12.19 -29.76 -4.05
CA LEU A 512 -11.70 -31.03 -3.51
C LEU A 512 -10.19 -31.19 -3.75
N ALA A 513 -9.72 -30.89 -4.97
CA ALA A 513 -8.31 -30.93 -5.31
C ALA A 513 -7.47 -29.94 -4.48
N ILE A 514 -7.89 -28.68 -4.33
CA ILE A 514 -7.09 -27.69 -3.59
C ILE A 514 -7.13 -27.94 -2.07
N GLN A 515 -8.31 -28.23 -1.50
CA GLN A 515 -8.48 -28.44 -0.06
C GLN A 515 -7.76 -29.71 0.41
N SER A 516 -7.68 -30.76 -0.41
CA SER A 516 -6.87 -31.94 -0.09
C SER A 516 -5.37 -31.63 0.01
N THR A 517 -4.88 -30.49 -0.48
CA THR A 517 -3.47 -30.06 -0.37
C THR A 517 -3.21 -29.00 0.70
N GLN A 518 -4.21 -28.69 1.54
CA GLN A 518 -4.17 -27.64 2.56
C GLN A 518 -4.53 -28.17 3.94
N ASP A 519 -4.06 -27.48 4.98
CA ASP A 519 -4.54 -27.71 6.35
C ASP A 519 -6.00 -27.25 6.45
N CYS A 520 -6.89 -28.16 6.84
CA CYS A 520 -8.32 -27.89 6.95
C CYS A 520 -8.89 -28.37 8.29
N PHE A 521 -10.01 -27.79 8.70
CA PHE A 521 -10.93 -28.45 9.61
C PHE A 521 -12.06 -29.12 8.83
N ILE A 522 -12.44 -30.32 9.27
CA ILE A 522 -13.72 -30.94 8.90
C ILE A 522 -14.68 -30.89 10.09
N ARG A 523 -15.96 -30.66 9.83
CA ARG A 523 -17.04 -30.60 10.82
C ARG A 523 -18.30 -31.25 10.26
N GLU A 524 -19.18 -31.76 11.12
CA GLU A 524 -20.55 -32.09 10.72
C GLU A 524 -21.26 -30.84 10.18
N LYS A 525 -22.17 -30.96 9.23
CA LYS A 525 -23.08 -29.88 8.82
C LYS A 525 -24.44 -30.18 9.43
N ALA A 526 -24.79 -29.53 10.53
CA ALA A 526 -26.11 -29.73 11.12
C ALA A 526 -27.19 -29.11 10.22
N ASP A 527 -28.39 -29.65 10.23
CA ASP A 527 -29.56 -29.00 9.63
C ASP A 527 -30.14 -27.95 10.60
N GLY A 528 -29.32 -26.94 10.92
CA GLY A 528 -29.66 -25.87 11.85
C GLY A 528 -29.71 -24.50 11.20
N ILE A 529 -30.29 -23.54 11.92
CA ILE A 529 -30.33 -22.14 11.49
C ILE A 529 -29.00 -21.46 11.85
N THR A 530 -28.30 -20.91 10.85
CA THR A 530 -27.06 -20.17 11.10
C THR A 530 -27.35 -18.87 11.84
N THR A 531 -26.65 -18.62 12.95
CA THR A 531 -26.71 -17.39 13.76
C THR A 531 -25.32 -16.85 14.06
N ASN A 532 -25.24 -15.55 14.37
CA ASN A 532 -24.00 -14.87 14.75
C ASN A 532 -23.95 -14.42 16.23
N CYS A 533 -24.96 -14.77 17.02
CA CYS A 533 -25.05 -14.43 18.44
C CYS A 533 -25.75 -15.53 19.24
N LEU A 534 -25.43 -15.61 20.52
CA LEU A 534 -26.17 -16.39 21.50
C LEU A 534 -27.31 -15.54 22.10
N PRO A 535 -28.41 -16.16 22.54
CA PRO A 535 -29.47 -15.47 23.26
C PRO A 535 -29.00 -15.02 24.65
N ILE A 536 -29.76 -14.16 25.31
CA ILE A 536 -29.50 -13.81 26.71
C ILE A 536 -29.79 -15.04 27.59
N ASN A 537 -28.99 -15.25 28.65
CA ASN A 537 -29.12 -16.36 29.60
C ASN A 537 -28.88 -17.76 29.01
N PHE A 538 -27.87 -17.94 28.16
CA PHE A 538 -27.49 -19.27 27.70
C PHE A 538 -26.72 -20.05 28.78
N LYS A 539 -26.72 -21.39 28.68
CA LYS A 539 -25.93 -22.29 29.52
C LYS A 539 -24.91 -23.10 28.70
N PRO A 540 -23.70 -23.34 29.23
CA PRO A 540 -23.13 -22.74 30.45
C PRO A 540 -22.80 -21.25 30.26
N GLU A 541 -22.99 -20.42 31.28
CA GLU A 541 -22.73 -18.98 31.21
C GLU A 541 -21.25 -18.69 30.91
N ASN A 542 -21.00 -17.76 29.98
CA ASN A 542 -19.64 -17.38 29.64
C ASN A 542 -19.55 -15.94 29.10
N LYS A 543 -18.93 -15.05 29.89
CA LYS A 543 -18.78 -13.62 29.55
C LYS A 543 -18.01 -13.35 28.26
N ILE A 544 -17.09 -14.24 27.87
CA ILE A 544 -16.34 -14.07 26.62
C ILE A 544 -17.27 -14.33 25.43
N MET A 545 -18.10 -15.36 25.51
CA MET A 545 -19.09 -15.66 24.47
C MET A 545 -20.18 -14.57 24.39
N GLU A 546 -20.60 -14.00 25.52
CA GLU A 546 -21.56 -12.88 25.57
C GLU A 546 -21.00 -11.59 24.94
N SER A 547 -19.71 -11.34 25.08
CA SER A 547 -19.07 -10.08 24.66
C SER A 547 -18.50 -10.09 23.24
N ASN A 548 -18.53 -11.23 22.55
CA ASN A 548 -17.99 -11.37 21.21
C ASN A 548 -19.05 -11.90 20.25
N GLU A 549 -18.90 -11.55 18.97
CA GLU A 549 -19.68 -12.17 17.92
C GLU A 549 -19.22 -13.61 17.72
N ILE A 550 -20.16 -14.50 17.39
CA ILE A 550 -19.88 -15.92 17.17
C ILE A 550 -20.37 -16.36 15.81
N LYS A 551 -20.09 -17.60 15.44
CA LYS A 551 -20.85 -18.34 14.43
C LYS A 551 -21.35 -19.64 15.05
N ALA A 552 -22.65 -19.87 14.94
CA ALA A 552 -23.28 -21.11 15.39
C ALA A 552 -24.39 -21.57 14.45
N GLU A 553 -24.74 -22.85 14.57
CA GLU A 553 -25.97 -23.43 14.04
C GLU A 553 -26.91 -23.71 15.21
N PHE A 554 -28.11 -23.14 15.17
CA PHE A 554 -29.15 -23.38 16.16
C PHE A 554 -30.03 -24.57 15.74
N ILE A 555 -30.18 -25.54 16.65
CA ILE A 555 -31.04 -26.72 16.50
C ILE A 555 -32.22 -26.55 17.46
N GLU A 556 -33.40 -26.32 16.88
CA GLU A 556 -34.60 -25.91 17.63
C GLU A 556 -35.10 -27.02 18.56
N GLU A 557 -35.11 -28.26 18.10
CA GLU A 557 -35.61 -29.43 18.85
C GLU A 557 -34.77 -29.72 20.10
N LEU A 558 -33.51 -29.28 20.09
CA LEU A 558 -32.57 -29.45 21.20
C LEU A 558 -32.37 -28.15 22.00
N ASN A 559 -32.96 -27.03 21.57
CA ASN A 559 -32.67 -25.69 22.07
C ASN A 559 -31.14 -25.44 22.21
N LEU A 560 -30.38 -25.85 21.19
CA LEU A 560 -28.92 -25.96 21.23
C LEU A 560 -28.25 -25.11 20.15
N TYR A 561 -27.27 -24.30 20.55
CA TYR A 561 -26.37 -23.56 19.66
C TYR A 561 -25.03 -24.29 19.52
N LEU A 562 -24.77 -24.85 18.34
CA LEU A 562 -23.49 -25.47 18.00
C LEU A 562 -22.49 -24.40 17.54
N VAL A 563 -21.63 -23.91 18.44
CA VAL A 563 -20.71 -22.81 18.17
C VAL A 563 -19.42 -23.34 17.52
N PHE A 564 -19.01 -22.77 16.38
CA PHE A 564 -17.85 -23.23 15.62
C PHE A 564 -16.82 -22.15 15.28
N ASP A 565 -17.12 -20.88 15.54
CA ASP A 565 -16.15 -19.78 15.46
C ASP A 565 -16.57 -18.60 16.36
N ILE A 566 -15.62 -17.72 16.69
CA ILE A 566 -15.79 -16.55 17.56
C ILE A 566 -14.91 -15.40 17.04
N ASP A 567 -15.37 -14.15 17.03
CA ASP A 567 -14.57 -13.03 16.52
C ASP A 567 -13.59 -12.51 17.58
N ILE A 568 -12.34 -12.95 17.50
CA ILE A 568 -11.25 -12.47 18.35
C ILE A 568 -10.21 -11.77 17.48
N LYS A 569 -9.92 -10.53 17.84
CA LYS A 569 -8.90 -9.72 17.16
C LYS A 569 -7.55 -10.41 17.13
N ASN A 570 -6.94 -10.40 15.96
CA ASN A 570 -5.57 -10.86 15.71
C ASN A 570 -5.31 -12.36 15.97
N SER A 571 -6.33 -13.22 15.89
CA SER A 571 -6.20 -14.66 16.12
C SER A 571 -6.54 -15.48 14.88
N LYS A 572 -5.94 -16.66 14.78
CA LYS A 572 -6.19 -17.62 13.69
C LYS A 572 -7.42 -18.48 13.96
N ILE A 573 -7.99 -19.10 12.91
CA ILE A 573 -9.13 -20.02 13.01
C ILE A 573 -8.88 -21.13 14.05
N GLU A 574 -7.68 -21.73 14.04
CA GLU A 574 -7.27 -22.79 14.99
C GLU A 574 -7.28 -22.32 16.45
N GLU A 575 -6.75 -21.12 16.71
CA GLU A 575 -6.63 -20.52 18.04
C GLU A 575 -8.03 -20.19 18.61
N ARG A 576 -8.91 -19.67 17.76
CA ARG A 576 -10.30 -19.33 18.12
C ARG A 576 -11.09 -20.57 18.48
N TYR A 577 -10.99 -21.62 17.67
CA TYR A 577 -11.64 -22.89 17.96
C TYR A 577 -11.14 -23.53 19.26
N GLN A 578 -9.82 -23.56 19.50
CA GLN A 578 -9.26 -24.03 20.77
C GLN A 578 -9.77 -23.22 21.96
N MET A 579 -9.92 -21.90 21.80
CA MET A 579 -10.50 -21.07 22.85
C MET A 579 -11.95 -21.45 23.15
N ILE A 580 -12.81 -21.61 22.14
CA ILE A 580 -14.20 -22.03 22.32
C ILE A 580 -14.27 -23.34 23.11
N ARG A 581 -13.44 -24.32 22.76
CA ARG A 581 -13.34 -25.61 23.46
C ARG A 581 -12.92 -25.47 24.92
N ASN A 582 -11.97 -24.59 25.21
CA ASN A 582 -11.49 -24.32 26.57
C ASN A 582 -12.50 -23.55 27.43
N LEU A 583 -13.41 -22.79 26.80
CA LEU A 583 -14.45 -22.04 27.50
C LEU A 583 -15.63 -22.91 27.95
N HIS A 584 -15.78 -24.12 27.38
CA HIS A 584 -16.91 -24.99 27.66
C HIS A 584 -16.52 -26.14 28.62
N PRO A 585 -17.22 -26.33 29.76
CA PRO A 585 -16.85 -27.32 30.78
C PRO A 585 -16.80 -28.77 30.29
N ALA A 586 -17.68 -29.14 29.34
CA ALA A 586 -17.74 -30.50 28.80
C ALA A 586 -16.56 -30.82 27.87
N THR A 587 -15.92 -29.81 27.27
CA THR A 587 -14.91 -30.02 26.22
C THR A 587 -13.51 -29.53 26.60
N GLN A 588 -13.37 -28.72 27.66
CA GLN A 588 -12.08 -28.15 28.08
C GLN A 588 -10.99 -29.18 28.38
N LYS A 589 -11.36 -30.44 28.66
CA LYS A 589 -10.44 -31.56 28.93
C LYS A 589 -10.13 -32.41 27.70
N ILE A 590 -10.78 -32.15 26.56
CA ILE A 590 -10.59 -32.92 25.33
C ILE A 590 -9.36 -32.40 24.61
N THR A 591 -8.53 -33.30 24.10
CA THR A 591 -7.39 -32.94 23.25
C THR A 591 -7.89 -32.36 21.93
N ASN A 592 -7.68 -31.06 21.72
CA ASN A 592 -8.20 -30.32 20.55
C ASN A 592 -7.45 -30.55 19.23
N ASN A 593 -6.32 -31.27 19.25
CA ASN A 593 -5.44 -31.47 18.08
C ASN A 593 -5.58 -32.87 17.47
N ARG A 594 -6.81 -33.41 17.39
CA ARG A 594 -7.05 -34.70 16.75
C ARG A 594 -6.84 -34.57 15.25
N ILE A 595 -5.80 -35.21 14.75
CA ILE A 595 -5.47 -35.30 13.33
C ILE A 595 -6.21 -36.52 12.76
N ILE A 596 -6.91 -36.33 11.64
CA ILE A 596 -7.52 -37.42 10.88
C ILE A 596 -6.59 -37.79 9.74
N GLU A 597 -6.23 -39.06 9.64
CA GLU A 597 -5.44 -39.57 8.51
C GLU A 597 -6.28 -40.49 7.61
N ASN A 598 -7.35 -41.09 8.13
CA ASN A 598 -8.23 -42.03 7.42
C ASN A 598 -9.66 -42.03 8.01
N ILE A 599 -10.58 -42.76 7.35
CA ILE A 599 -12.00 -42.82 7.76
C ILE A 599 -12.23 -43.45 9.15
N ASN A 600 -11.37 -44.38 9.59
CA ASN A 600 -11.52 -45.04 10.89
C ASN A 600 -11.19 -44.08 12.04
N ASP A 601 -10.16 -43.24 11.88
CA ASP A 601 -9.84 -42.19 12.85
C ASP A 601 -11.01 -41.20 12.97
N PHE A 602 -11.60 -40.82 11.84
CA PHE A 602 -12.72 -39.88 11.81
C PHE A 602 -13.95 -40.44 12.52
N THR A 603 -14.40 -41.63 12.14
CA THR A 603 -15.59 -42.28 12.74
C THR A 603 -15.40 -42.52 14.23
N LYS A 604 -14.21 -42.95 14.67
CA LYS A 604 -13.87 -43.08 16.09
C LYS A 604 -14.00 -41.77 16.84
N TYR A 605 -13.32 -40.71 16.39
CA TYR A 605 -13.33 -39.44 17.09
C TYR A 605 -14.68 -38.72 17.01
N LEU A 606 -15.44 -38.96 15.95
CA LEU A 606 -16.82 -38.50 15.79
C LEU A 606 -17.72 -39.13 16.84
N GLN A 607 -17.65 -40.44 17.04
CA GLN A 607 -18.44 -41.14 18.04
C GLN A 607 -18.10 -40.67 19.46
N GLU A 608 -16.81 -40.53 19.77
CA GLU A 608 -16.38 -40.00 21.08
C GLU A 608 -16.93 -38.58 21.33
N GLU A 609 -16.95 -37.71 20.32
CA GLU A 609 -17.52 -36.36 20.43
C GLU A 609 -19.03 -36.42 20.70
N ARG A 610 -19.74 -37.28 19.97
CA ARG A 610 -21.19 -37.47 20.10
C ARG A 610 -21.59 -38.03 21.46
N ASP A 611 -20.80 -38.94 22.03
CA ASP A 611 -21.04 -39.48 23.38
C ASP A 611 -20.92 -38.37 24.44
N ILE A 612 -19.96 -37.46 24.28
CA ILE A 612 -19.79 -36.31 25.17
C ILE A 612 -20.95 -35.32 25.03
N LEU A 613 -21.37 -35.02 23.79
CA LEU A 613 -22.54 -34.18 23.54
C LEU A 613 -23.81 -34.80 24.13
N LYS A 614 -24.04 -36.10 23.93
CA LYS A 614 -25.20 -36.82 24.47
C LYS A 614 -25.22 -36.74 26.00
N LYS A 615 -24.07 -36.89 26.66
CA LYS A 615 -23.95 -36.71 28.10
C LYS A 615 -24.31 -35.27 28.51
N PHE A 616 -23.75 -34.26 27.84
CA PHE A 616 -24.05 -32.85 28.12
C PHE A 616 -25.54 -32.52 27.97
N LEU A 617 -26.18 -33.03 26.90
CA LEU A 617 -27.62 -32.85 26.68
C LEU A 617 -28.45 -33.54 27.77
N ASN A 618 -28.08 -34.75 28.20
CA ASN A 618 -28.77 -35.45 29.28
C ASN A 618 -28.63 -34.70 30.62
N ASP A 619 -27.43 -34.19 30.93
CA ASP A 619 -27.17 -33.41 32.15
C ASP A 619 -27.99 -32.10 32.18
N ASN A 620 -28.45 -31.62 31.02
CA ASN A 620 -29.22 -30.38 30.87
C ASN A 620 -30.65 -30.59 30.33
N LYS A 621 -31.16 -31.83 30.33
CA LYS A 621 -32.46 -32.19 29.70
C LYS A 621 -33.65 -31.38 30.21
N PHE A 622 -33.59 -30.91 31.46
CA PHE A 622 -34.65 -30.12 32.11
C PHE A 622 -34.39 -28.61 32.07
N SER A 623 -33.30 -28.16 31.43
CA SER A 623 -33.01 -26.74 31.26
C SER A 623 -34.04 -26.10 30.33
N LYS A 624 -34.62 -24.99 30.77
CA LYS A 624 -35.41 -24.10 29.90
C LYS A 624 -34.54 -23.06 29.19
N ASP A 625 -33.34 -22.83 29.71
CA ASP A 625 -32.38 -21.90 29.16
C ASP A 625 -31.74 -22.49 27.88
N PRO A 626 -31.49 -21.66 26.86
CA PRO A 626 -30.80 -22.10 25.65
C PRO A 626 -29.40 -22.64 25.94
N LEU A 627 -29.05 -23.77 25.33
CA LEU A 627 -27.75 -24.40 25.50
C LEU A 627 -26.80 -23.96 24.41
N TRP A 628 -25.50 -23.90 24.69
CA TRP A 628 -24.49 -23.85 23.63
C TRP A 628 -23.44 -24.94 23.83
N TYR A 629 -22.85 -25.40 22.73
CA TYR A 629 -21.82 -26.43 22.74
C TYR A 629 -20.79 -26.16 21.63
N PRO A 630 -19.47 -26.32 21.89
CA PRO A 630 -18.44 -26.23 20.87
C PRO A 630 -18.59 -27.35 19.84
N LYS A 631 -18.93 -27.01 18.61
CA LYS A 631 -19.11 -27.97 17.53
C LYS A 631 -17.83 -28.76 17.26
N GLY A 632 -17.93 -30.08 17.12
CA GLY A 632 -16.81 -30.95 16.76
C GLY A 632 -16.08 -30.46 15.49
N ALA A 633 -14.76 -30.35 15.58
CA ALA A 633 -13.88 -30.07 14.46
C ALA A 633 -12.60 -30.89 14.57
N TRP A 634 -12.20 -31.49 13.45
CA TRP A 634 -11.03 -32.37 13.37
C TRP A 634 -10.06 -31.86 12.32
N PHE A 635 -8.77 -31.96 12.61
CA PHE A 635 -7.70 -31.40 11.77
C PHE A 635 -7.33 -32.37 10.65
N LEU A 636 -7.32 -31.87 9.41
CA LEU A 636 -6.89 -32.60 8.23
C LEU A 636 -5.53 -32.09 7.79
N LYS A 637 -4.57 -33.02 7.68
CA LYS A 637 -3.26 -32.71 7.09
C LYS A 637 -3.35 -32.69 5.56
N PRO A 638 -2.49 -31.88 4.89
CA PRO A 638 -2.32 -31.90 3.45
C PRO A 638 -1.95 -33.29 2.92
N ASN A 639 -2.42 -33.59 1.71
CA ASN A 639 -2.15 -34.81 0.95
C ASN A 639 -2.58 -36.11 1.66
N THR A 640 -3.57 -36.04 2.53
CA THR A 640 -4.25 -37.22 3.06
C THR A 640 -5.24 -37.75 2.01
N SER A 641 -5.33 -39.07 1.85
CA SER A 641 -6.36 -39.70 1.01
C SER A 641 -7.76 -39.53 1.60
N PHE A 642 -7.86 -39.24 2.90
CA PHE A 642 -9.10 -39.07 3.65
C PHE A 642 -10.12 -38.14 2.96
N MET A 643 -9.69 -37.00 2.42
CA MET A 643 -10.59 -36.06 1.73
C MET A 643 -11.31 -36.69 0.53
N PHE A 644 -10.62 -37.57 -0.20
CA PHE A 644 -11.19 -38.30 -1.33
C PHE A 644 -12.07 -39.46 -0.85
N GLU A 645 -11.63 -40.17 0.19
CA GLU A 645 -12.39 -41.26 0.81
C GLU A 645 -13.74 -40.79 1.38
N ILE A 646 -13.75 -39.68 2.12
CA ILE A 646 -14.98 -39.12 2.71
C ILE A 646 -15.92 -38.56 1.64
N PHE A 647 -15.36 -37.99 0.57
CA PHE A 647 -16.16 -37.56 -0.59
C PHE A 647 -16.85 -38.78 -1.22
N ASP A 648 -16.11 -39.83 -1.56
CA ASP A 648 -16.70 -41.02 -2.16
C ASP A 648 -17.70 -41.72 -1.22
N LEU A 649 -17.43 -41.74 0.09
CA LEU A 649 -18.36 -42.28 1.09
C LEU A 649 -19.73 -41.60 1.01
N LEU A 650 -19.75 -40.26 1.01
CA LEU A 650 -20.99 -39.48 0.99
C LEU A 650 -21.67 -39.50 -0.39
N MET A 651 -20.90 -39.49 -1.49
CA MET A 651 -21.47 -39.38 -2.84
C MET A 651 -21.89 -40.70 -3.47
N SER A 652 -21.24 -41.82 -3.12
CA SER A 652 -21.37 -43.07 -3.88
C SER A 652 -21.70 -44.32 -3.05
N LYS A 653 -21.65 -44.24 -1.72
CA LYS A 653 -21.83 -45.39 -0.81
C LYS A 653 -22.89 -45.14 0.27
N PRO A 654 -24.12 -44.74 -0.10
CA PRO A 654 -25.19 -44.63 0.88
C PRO A 654 -25.40 -45.99 1.57
N SER A 655 -25.73 -45.98 2.86
CA SER A 655 -26.06 -47.17 3.66
C SER A 655 -24.90 -48.08 4.10
N THR A 656 -23.65 -47.69 3.90
CA THR A 656 -22.52 -48.39 4.57
C THR A 656 -22.50 -48.11 6.08
N LYS A 657 -21.81 -48.96 6.86
CA LYS A 657 -21.65 -48.73 8.31
C LYS A 657 -21.03 -47.35 8.60
N ASP A 658 -19.96 -47.00 7.88
CA ASP A 658 -19.30 -45.70 8.06
C ASP A 658 -20.19 -44.55 7.63
N TYR A 659 -20.99 -44.71 6.56
CA TYR A 659 -21.98 -43.71 6.16
C TYR A 659 -23.01 -43.48 7.27
N ASN A 660 -23.55 -44.54 7.87
CA ASN A 660 -24.50 -44.42 8.97
C ASN A 660 -23.89 -43.72 10.18
N ILE A 661 -22.65 -44.07 10.54
CA ILE A 661 -21.93 -43.37 11.61
C ILE A 661 -21.77 -41.89 11.25
N VAL A 662 -21.41 -41.54 10.03
CA VAL A 662 -21.16 -40.13 9.66
C VAL A 662 -22.46 -39.32 9.56
N VAL A 663 -23.52 -39.87 8.99
CA VAL A 663 -24.72 -39.11 8.59
C VAL A 663 -25.94 -39.41 9.49
N ASN A 664 -26.18 -40.67 9.85
CA ASN A 664 -27.45 -41.12 10.43
C ASN A 664 -27.42 -41.24 11.96
N ASP A 665 -26.27 -41.58 12.55
CA ASP A 665 -26.15 -41.88 14.00
C ASP A 665 -25.95 -40.61 14.87
N GLY A 666 -26.29 -39.42 14.35
CA GLY A 666 -26.14 -38.14 15.02
C GLY A 666 -27.23 -37.84 16.06
N GLN A 667 -26.96 -36.94 17.01
CA GLN A 667 -27.98 -36.44 17.96
C GLN A 667 -28.98 -35.47 17.32
N PHE A 668 -28.65 -34.98 16.13
CA PHE A 668 -29.46 -34.06 15.31
C PHE A 668 -29.26 -34.43 13.83
N PRO A 669 -30.17 -34.00 12.93
CA PRO A 669 -30.04 -34.29 11.50
C PRO A 669 -28.76 -33.68 10.90
N ILE A 670 -28.02 -34.51 10.16
CA ILE A 670 -26.76 -34.12 9.51
C ILE A 670 -26.98 -34.08 8.00
N ASP A 671 -26.77 -32.90 7.43
CA ASP A 671 -26.99 -32.60 6.02
C ASP A 671 -25.67 -32.69 5.21
N GLY A 672 -24.63 -33.27 5.80
CA GLY A 672 -23.30 -33.44 5.21
C GLY A 672 -22.17 -33.00 6.14
N LEU A 673 -21.04 -32.61 5.56
CA LEU A 673 -19.84 -32.15 6.24
C LEU A 673 -19.42 -30.77 5.71
N ILE A 674 -18.79 -29.96 6.55
CA ILE A 674 -18.14 -28.70 6.18
C ILE A 674 -16.63 -28.89 6.23
N VAL A 675 -15.94 -28.45 5.18
CA VAL A 675 -14.48 -28.38 5.09
C VAL A 675 -14.06 -26.91 5.07
N GLN A 676 -13.34 -26.49 6.11
CA GLN A 676 -12.86 -25.12 6.29
C GLN A 676 -11.34 -25.07 6.21
N PRO A 677 -10.76 -24.45 5.16
CA PRO A 677 -9.33 -24.18 5.11
C PRO A 677 -8.86 -23.25 6.24
N LEU A 678 -7.75 -23.58 6.89
CA LEU A 678 -7.18 -22.74 7.96
C LEU A 678 -6.53 -21.44 7.46
N THR A 679 -6.46 -21.27 6.14
CA THR A 679 -6.01 -20.05 5.46
C THR A 679 -7.07 -18.95 5.44
N GLY A 680 -8.33 -19.26 5.75
CA GLY A 680 -9.48 -18.36 5.55
C GLY A 680 -9.96 -18.28 4.10
N ASP A 681 -9.53 -19.24 3.26
CA ASP A 681 -10.08 -19.48 1.93
C ASP A 681 -11.56 -19.94 2.02
N LEU A 682 -12.20 -20.14 0.87
CA LEU A 682 -13.61 -20.48 0.78
C LEU A 682 -13.94 -21.81 1.48
N GLU A 683 -14.96 -21.79 2.34
CA GLU A 683 -15.52 -22.96 2.99
C GLU A 683 -16.37 -23.78 2.00
N SER A 684 -16.15 -25.09 1.96
CA SER A 684 -16.93 -26.00 1.13
C SER A 684 -17.77 -26.93 2.00
N LYS A 685 -18.89 -27.40 1.46
CA LYS A 685 -19.70 -28.48 2.06
C LYS A 685 -19.75 -29.68 1.13
N ILE A 686 -19.60 -30.86 1.72
CA ILE A 686 -19.76 -32.15 1.08
C ILE A 686 -21.08 -32.73 1.59
N LYS A 687 -22.03 -33.01 0.71
CA LYS A 687 -23.34 -33.52 1.09
C LYS A 687 -23.59 -34.86 0.42
N PRO A 688 -24.30 -35.80 1.07
CA PRO A 688 -24.84 -36.95 0.37
C PRO A 688 -25.59 -36.57 -0.89
N LEU A 689 -25.53 -37.42 -1.92
CA LEU A 689 -26.15 -37.18 -3.22
C LEU A 689 -27.66 -36.88 -3.08
N GLU A 690 -28.34 -37.67 -2.25
CA GLU A 690 -29.75 -37.54 -1.91
C GLU A 690 -30.11 -36.22 -1.18
N HIS A 691 -29.12 -35.55 -0.57
CA HIS A 691 -29.29 -34.28 0.13
C HIS A 691 -28.89 -33.06 -0.74
N LEU A 692 -28.49 -33.28 -2.00
CA LEU A 692 -28.26 -32.22 -2.98
C LEU A 692 -29.60 -31.70 -3.53
N THR A 693 -30.20 -30.80 -2.77
CA THR A 693 -31.49 -30.16 -3.06
C THR A 693 -31.34 -28.73 -3.58
N VAL A 694 -32.39 -28.23 -4.23
CA VAL A 694 -32.50 -26.82 -4.66
C VAL A 694 -33.74 -26.18 -4.06
N ASP A 695 -33.67 -24.90 -3.73
CA ASP A 695 -34.80 -24.12 -3.26
C ASP A 695 -35.30 -23.20 -4.38
N VAL A 696 -36.52 -23.41 -4.87
CA VAL A 696 -37.11 -22.71 -6.03
C VAL A 696 -38.44 -22.06 -5.65
N LEU A 697 -38.79 -20.95 -6.32
CA LEU A 697 -39.99 -20.18 -6.02
C LEU A 697 -41.14 -20.57 -6.96
N TRP A 698 -42.30 -20.92 -6.41
CA TRP A 698 -43.53 -20.99 -7.19
C TRP A 698 -44.20 -19.62 -7.26
N ASN A 699 -44.29 -19.02 -8.45
CA ASN A 699 -44.86 -17.68 -8.62
C ASN A 699 -46.39 -17.68 -8.90
N GLY A 700 -47.05 -18.84 -8.79
CA GLY A 700 -48.46 -19.04 -9.14
C GLY A 700 -48.70 -19.60 -10.55
N ASN A 701 -47.66 -19.65 -11.39
CA ASN A 701 -47.75 -20.17 -12.75
C ASN A 701 -46.58 -21.11 -13.10
N LYS A 702 -45.36 -20.74 -12.70
CA LYS A 702 -44.14 -21.51 -12.96
C LYS A 702 -43.19 -21.48 -11.78
N TRP A 703 -42.32 -22.48 -11.75
CA TRP A 703 -41.17 -22.54 -10.86
C TRP A 703 -40.06 -21.66 -11.40
N ILE A 704 -39.54 -20.75 -10.57
CA ILE A 704 -38.50 -19.81 -10.98
C ILE A 704 -37.32 -19.80 -10.02
N SER A 705 -36.14 -19.60 -10.60
CA SER A 705 -34.92 -19.24 -9.87
C SER A 705 -34.98 -17.81 -9.35
N ARG A 706 -33.92 -17.39 -8.65
CA ARG A 706 -33.75 -16.01 -8.18
C ARG A 706 -33.79 -14.98 -9.30
N GLU A 707 -33.21 -15.31 -10.45
CA GLU A 707 -33.15 -14.45 -11.64
C GLU A 707 -34.43 -14.54 -12.48
N GLY A 708 -35.45 -15.29 -12.02
CA GLY A 708 -36.74 -15.43 -12.72
C GLY A 708 -36.75 -16.48 -13.83
N LYS A 709 -35.66 -17.26 -13.98
CA LYS A 709 -35.58 -18.32 -15.00
C LYS A 709 -36.48 -19.48 -14.63
N SER A 710 -37.24 -19.97 -15.61
CA SER A 710 -38.10 -21.15 -15.42
C SER A 710 -37.27 -22.39 -15.12
N ILE A 711 -37.65 -23.14 -14.10
CA ILE A 711 -37.04 -24.40 -13.70
C ILE A 711 -38.05 -25.53 -13.92
N SER A 712 -37.60 -26.66 -14.46
CA SER A 712 -38.44 -27.84 -14.61
C SER A 712 -38.56 -28.54 -13.26
N VAL A 713 -39.76 -28.54 -12.69
CA VAL A 713 -40.09 -29.19 -11.43
C VAL A 713 -41.35 -30.01 -11.65
N ASP A 714 -41.32 -31.28 -11.24
CA ASP A 714 -42.45 -32.19 -11.27
C ASP A 714 -43.26 -31.99 -9.99
N SER A 715 -44.38 -31.28 -10.09
CA SER A 715 -45.21 -30.90 -8.94
C SER A 715 -46.51 -31.67 -8.89
N ASN A 716 -46.54 -32.88 -9.43
CA ASN A 716 -47.69 -33.76 -9.28
C ASN A 716 -47.96 -33.95 -7.78
N ASP A 717 -49.23 -33.87 -7.38
CA ASP A 717 -49.71 -34.18 -6.04
C ASP A 717 -49.44 -33.16 -4.91
N ILE A 718 -49.03 -31.91 -5.22
CA ILE A 718 -48.80 -30.87 -4.19
C ILE A 718 -49.68 -29.64 -4.39
N HIS A 719 -50.34 -29.20 -3.32
CA HIS A 719 -51.09 -27.95 -3.31
C HIS A 719 -50.16 -26.73 -3.21
N LEU A 720 -49.90 -26.08 -4.35
CA LEU A 720 -48.98 -24.94 -4.43
C LEU A 720 -49.68 -23.62 -4.12
N GLN A 721 -49.11 -22.81 -3.21
CA GLN A 721 -49.53 -21.42 -3.03
C GLN A 721 -48.52 -20.46 -3.67
N LYS A 722 -49.04 -19.38 -4.24
CA LYS A 722 -48.23 -18.34 -4.89
C LYS A 722 -47.22 -17.74 -3.90
N ASN A 723 -46.02 -17.47 -4.41
CA ASN A 723 -44.89 -16.85 -3.70
C ASN A 723 -44.28 -17.70 -2.57
N GLN A 724 -44.41 -19.03 -2.64
CA GLN A 724 -43.73 -19.94 -1.73
C GLN A 724 -42.43 -20.46 -2.32
N ILE A 725 -41.37 -20.47 -1.51
CA ILE A 725 -40.11 -21.14 -1.84
C ILE A 725 -40.20 -22.57 -1.33
N TRP A 726 -39.97 -23.52 -2.22
CA TRP A 726 -39.96 -24.94 -1.92
C TRP A 726 -38.56 -25.50 -2.09
N ARG A 727 -38.17 -26.39 -1.18
CA ARG A 727 -37.04 -27.28 -1.35
C ARG A 727 -37.47 -28.43 -2.24
N CYS A 728 -36.73 -28.63 -3.32
CA CYS A 728 -36.92 -29.67 -4.30
C CYS A 728 -35.78 -30.69 -4.27
N TYR A 729 -36.14 -31.95 -4.39
CA TYR A 729 -35.26 -33.12 -4.38
C TYR A 729 -35.14 -33.68 -5.79
N TRP A 730 -33.97 -34.19 -6.15
CA TRP A 730 -33.75 -34.74 -7.48
C TRP A 730 -34.17 -36.21 -7.53
N GLU A 731 -35.24 -36.52 -8.25
CA GLU A 731 -35.79 -37.86 -8.38
C GLU A 731 -36.29 -38.07 -9.81
N ASN A 732 -36.06 -39.27 -10.36
CA ASN A 732 -36.48 -39.61 -11.73
C ASN A 732 -36.03 -38.56 -12.78
N ASN A 733 -34.80 -38.06 -12.67
CA ASN A 733 -34.22 -37.03 -13.53
C ASN A 733 -34.96 -35.68 -13.55
N LYS A 734 -35.70 -35.36 -12.48
CA LYS A 734 -36.39 -34.07 -12.31
C LYS A 734 -36.31 -33.58 -10.87
N TRP A 735 -36.54 -32.29 -10.68
CA TRP A 735 -36.75 -31.70 -9.35
C TRP A 735 -38.18 -31.96 -8.88
N ASN A 736 -38.37 -32.44 -7.66
CA ASN A 736 -39.68 -32.72 -7.04
C ASN A 736 -39.80 -31.89 -5.75
N PRO A 737 -40.81 -31.01 -5.58
CA PRO A 737 -40.97 -30.21 -4.36
C PRO A 737 -41.34 -31.11 -3.18
N ARG A 738 -40.84 -30.82 -1.98
CA ARG A 738 -41.22 -31.58 -0.75
C ARG A 738 -41.49 -30.69 0.45
N GLU A 739 -40.67 -29.66 0.67
CA GLU A 739 -40.71 -28.86 1.89
C GLU A 739 -40.85 -27.38 1.58
N ILE A 740 -41.67 -26.64 2.32
CA ILE A 740 -41.74 -25.18 2.24
C ILE A 740 -40.62 -24.59 3.08
N ARG A 741 -39.89 -23.62 2.52
CA ARG A 741 -38.76 -22.94 3.16
C ARG A 741 -39.16 -21.57 3.68
N TRP A 742 -39.82 -21.56 4.84
CA TRP A 742 -40.27 -20.34 5.53
C TRP A 742 -39.13 -19.42 5.94
N ASP A 743 -37.94 -19.99 6.18
CA ASP A 743 -36.72 -19.28 6.55
C ASP A 743 -36.12 -18.48 5.37
N LYS A 744 -36.42 -18.86 4.13
CA LYS A 744 -35.82 -18.25 2.94
C LYS A 744 -36.63 -17.08 2.41
N LYS A 745 -35.93 -15.97 2.15
CA LYS A 745 -36.49 -14.79 1.47
C LYS A 745 -36.33 -14.81 -0.05
N ARG A 746 -35.41 -15.63 -0.57
CA ARG A 746 -35.08 -15.71 -2.01
C ARG A 746 -34.74 -17.15 -2.37
N PRO A 747 -35.18 -17.64 -3.56
CA PRO A 747 -34.79 -18.95 -4.05
C PRO A 747 -33.28 -19.00 -4.39
N ASN A 748 -32.81 -20.20 -4.75
CA ASN A 748 -31.47 -20.39 -5.26
C ASN A 748 -31.24 -19.65 -6.59
N PRO A 749 -30.01 -19.15 -6.81
CA PRO A 749 -29.59 -18.65 -8.11
C PRO A 749 -29.65 -19.74 -9.19
N THR A 750 -29.91 -19.34 -10.44
CA THR A 750 -29.91 -20.22 -11.61
C THR A 750 -28.63 -21.03 -11.72
N ASN A 751 -27.46 -20.42 -11.52
CA ASN A 751 -26.19 -21.13 -11.69
C ASN A 751 -26.03 -22.28 -10.68
N ILE A 752 -26.50 -22.13 -9.44
CA ILE A 752 -26.46 -23.20 -8.44
C ILE A 752 -27.41 -24.34 -8.80
N ILE A 753 -28.61 -24.00 -9.30
CA ILE A 753 -29.58 -25.01 -9.74
C ILE A 753 -29.03 -25.83 -10.91
N GLU A 754 -28.44 -25.14 -11.89
CA GLU A 754 -27.85 -25.78 -13.08
C GLU A 754 -26.61 -26.61 -12.74
N GLU A 755 -25.77 -26.16 -11.80
CA GLU A 755 -24.61 -26.90 -11.31
C GLU A 755 -25.04 -28.21 -10.64
N LEU A 756 -26.02 -28.15 -9.73
CA LEU A 756 -26.53 -29.33 -9.04
C LEU A 756 -27.29 -30.28 -9.97
N GLU A 757 -28.09 -29.74 -10.89
CA GLU A 757 -28.76 -30.53 -11.93
C GLU A 757 -27.75 -31.23 -12.85
N SER A 758 -26.70 -30.52 -13.27
CA SER A 758 -25.61 -31.07 -14.08
C SER A 758 -24.89 -32.20 -13.35
N TYR A 759 -24.64 -32.02 -12.04
CA TYR A 759 -24.01 -33.04 -11.22
C TYR A 759 -24.89 -34.28 -11.05
N HIS A 760 -26.19 -34.12 -10.80
CA HIS A 760 -27.11 -35.26 -10.70
C HIS A 760 -27.21 -36.05 -12.01
N LYS A 761 -27.15 -35.37 -13.15
CA LYS A 761 -27.17 -36.01 -14.47
C LYS A 761 -25.86 -36.71 -14.80
N ASN A 762 -24.73 -36.13 -14.39
CA ASN A 762 -23.39 -36.61 -14.68
C ASN A 762 -22.53 -36.55 -13.40
N PRO A 763 -22.74 -37.47 -12.45
CA PRO A 763 -22.01 -37.44 -11.19
C PRO A 763 -20.55 -37.79 -11.41
N TRP A 764 -19.66 -37.10 -10.71
CA TRP A 764 -18.23 -37.39 -10.69
C TRP A 764 -17.77 -37.93 -9.34
N THR A 765 -16.65 -38.65 -9.39
CA THR A 765 -16.02 -39.34 -8.26
C THR A 765 -14.67 -38.74 -7.92
N SER A 766 -14.12 -39.08 -6.75
CA SER A 766 -12.76 -38.66 -6.39
C SER A 766 -11.70 -39.15 -7.39
N ARG A 767 -11.94 -40.27 -8.08
CA ARG A 767 -11.05 -40.81 -9.12
C ARG A 767 -10.96 -39.89 -10.33
N ASP A 768 -12.05 -39.24 -10.72
CA ASP A 768 -12.10 -38.32 -11.85
C ASP A 768 -11.27 -37.05 -11.57
N VAL A 769 -11.17 -36.69 -10.29
CA VAL A 769 -10.32 -35.59 -9.82
C VAL A 769 -8.87 -36.04 -9.73
N THR A 770 -8.58 -37.11 -8.99
CA THR A 770 -7.21 -37.56 -8.70
C THR A 770 -6.46 -38.03 -9.95
N SER A 771 -7.15 -38.60 -10.95
CA SER A 771 -6.53 -39.00 -12.23
C SER A 771 -6.01 -37.82 -13.06
N LYS A 772 -6.57 -36.62 -12.85
CA LYS A 772 -6.20 -35.39 -13.57
C LYS A 772 -5.28 -34.48 -12.75
N MET A 773 -5.25 -34.65 -11.43
CA MET A 773 -4.42 -33.86 -10.51
C MET A 773 -2.92 -34.05 -10.78
N GLY A 774 -2.20 -32.94 -10.91
CA GLY A 774 -0.75 -32.97 -11.09
C GLY A 774 -0.34 -33.66 -12.39
N SER A 775 -1.21 -33.69 -13.41
CA SER A 775 -0.90 -34.25 -14.74
C SER A 775 0.36 -33.59 -15.32
N TYR A 776 0.44 -32.27 -15.25
CA TYR A 776 1.62 -31.48 -15.64
C TYR A 776 2.39 -30.91 -14.44
N TYR A 777 1.72 -30.23 -13.51
CA TYR A 777 2.35 -29.57 -12.36
C TYR A 777 2.49 -30.53 -11.15
N GLN A 778 3.47 -31.42 -11.21
CA GLN A 778 3.71 -32.49 -10.24
C GLN A 778 4.52 -32.08 -8.99
N SER A 779 5.29 -30.99 -9.03
CA SER A 779 6.29 -30.61 -8.02
C SER A 779 6.12 -29.19 -7.50
N LYS A 780 6.43 -28.97 -6.21
CA LYS A 780 6.46 -27.66 -5.53
C LYS A 780 7.90 -27.24 -5.14
N LYS A 781 8.90 -27.50 -5.98
CA LYS A 781 10.30 -27.09 -5.67
C LYS A 781 10.50 -25.57 -5.76
N ARG A 782 11.52 -25.08 -5.05
CA ARG A 782 11.89 -23.65 -5.03
C ARG A 782 12.34 -23.19 -6.42
N VAL A 783 11.78 -22.06 -6.83
CA VAL A 783 12.14 -21.35 -8.06
C VAL A 783 13.50 -20.68 -7.88
N ASN A 784 14.46 -20.97 -8.78
CA ASN A 784 15.76 -20.31 -8.79
C ASN A 784 15.70 -18.96 -9.55
N HIS A 785 16.75 -18.13 -9.42
CA HIS A 785 16.77 -16.79 -10.03
C HIS A 785 16.71 -16.81 -11.56
N ASN A 786 17.32 -17.80 -12.20
CA ASN A 786 17.31 -17.92 -13.66
C ASN A 786 15.90 -18.19 -14.19
N LEU A 787 15.14 -19.04 -13.49
CA LEU A 787 13.75 -19.32 -13.78
C LEU A 787 12.88 -18.07 -13.62
N ILE A 788 13.12 -17.24 -12.59
CA ILE A 788 12.39 -15.97 -12.43
C ILE A 788 12.62 -15.05 -13.65
N LYS A 789 13.87 -14.90 -14.10
CA LYS A 789 14.19 -14.09 -15.29
C LYS A 789 13.51 -14.63 -16.54
N MET A 790 13.50 -15.94 -16.72
CA MET A 790 12.83 -16.61 -17.83
C MET A 790 11.32 -16.34 -17.81
N LEU A 791 10.65 -16.53 -16.67
CA LEU A 791 9.22 -16.22 -16.53
C LEU A 791 8.91 -14.74 -16.78
N GLN A 792 9.80 -13.83 -16.39
CA GLN A 792 9.67 -12.40 -16.72
C GLN A 792 9.82 -12.14 -18.22
N ASN A 793 10.80 -12.78 -18.87
CA ASN A 793 10.99 -12.66 -20.30
C ASN A 793 9.80 -13.22 -21.09
N GLN A 794 9.25 -14.37 -20.67
CA GLN A 794 8.03 -14.92 -21.25
C GLN A 794 6.83 -13.97 -21.16
N ARG A 795 6.66 -13.31 -20.00
CA ARG A 795 5.61 -12.28 -19.86
C ARG A 795 5.83 -11.11 -20.80
N ASN A 796 7.07 -10.66 -20.99
CA ASN A 796 7.40 -9.59 -21.92
C ASN A 796 7.14 -9.99 -23.38
N ILE A 797 7.48 -11.23 -23.74
CA ILE A 797 7.17 -11.79 -25.06
C ILE A 797 5.65 -11.81 -25.27
N GLN A 798 4.87 -12.29 -24.30
CA GLN A 798 3.41 -12.28 -24.40
C GLN A 798 2.82 -10.87 -24.55
N ILE A 799 3.34 -9.87 -23.83
CA ILE A 799 2.92 -8.48 -24.01
C ILE A 799 3.25 -7.99 -25.42
N LYS A 800 4.44 -8.34 -25.94
CA LYS A 800 4.83 -8.01 -27.32
C LYS A 800 3.87 -8.65 -28.31
N THR A 801 3.56 -9.93 -28.18
CA THR A 801 2.64 -10.62 -29.10
C THR A 801 1.23 -10.07 -29.04
N PHE A 802 0.72 -9.67 -27.87
CA PHE A 802 -0.57 -8.97 -27.75
C PHE A 802 -0.59 -7.64 -28.53
N LYS A 803 0.52 -6.90 -28.57
CA LYS A 803 0.62 -5.68 -29.38
C LYS A 803 0.63 -5.98 -30.87
N GLU A 804 1.35 -7.02 -31.29
CA GLU A 804 1.45 -7.43 -32.71
C GLU A 804 0.08 -7.86 -33.26
N ILE A 805 -0.71 -8.61 -32.48
CA ILE A 805 -2.09 -9.00 -32.87
C ILE A 805 -3.12 -7.90 -32.61
N ARG A 806 -2.69 -6.70 -32.20
CA ARG A 806 -3.53 -5.51 -31.98
C ARG A 806 -4.73 -5.77 -31.06
N VAL A 807 -4.47 -6.38 -29.90
CA VAL A 807 -5.51 -6.62 -28.89
C VAL A 807 -6.28 -5.34 -28.53
N LEU A 808 -7.60 -5.44 -28.54
CA LEU A 808 -8.54 -4.41 -28.17
C LEU A 808 -9.00 -4.59 -26.72
N LYS A 809 -9.43 -3.48 -26.11
CA LYS A 809 -9.99 -3.48 -24.76
C LYS A 809 -11.43 -3.98 -24.73
N ASN A 810 -11.93 -4.37 -23.56
CA ASN A 810 -13.33 -4.75 -23.32
C ASN A 810 -13.81 -5.89 -24.22
N LYS A 811 -12.94 -6.87 -24.46
CA LYS A 811 -13.22 -8.07 -25.26
C LYS A 811 -13.38 -9.30 -24.39
N LYS A 812 -13.98 -10.36 -24.94
CA LYS A 812 -14.14 -11.67 -24.27
C LYS A 812 -12.91 -12.55 -24.56
N TRP A 813 -12.37 -13.16 -23.52
CA TRP A 813 -11.16 -13.98 -23.57
C TRP A 813 -11.41 -15.42 -23.10
N LEU A 814 -10.85 -16.38 -23.84
CA LEU A 814 -10.74 -17.77 -23.44
C LEU A 814 -9.26 -18.16 -23.35
N ASP A 815 -8.82 -18.68 -22.20
CA ASP A 815 -7.44 -19.09 -21.94
C ASP A 815 -7.39 -20.59 -21.69
N ILE A 816 -6.85 -21.33 -22.66
CA ILE A 816 -6.87 -22.79 -22.73
C ILE A 816 -5.54 -23.34 -22.20
N GLY A 817 -5.62 -24.22 -21.20
CA GLY A 817 -4.44 -24.59 -20.42
C GLY A 817 -3.96 -23.42 -19.59
N CYS A 818 -4.90 -22.71 -18.94
CA CYS A 818 -4.58 -21.48 -18.19
C CYS A 818 -3.66 -21.74 -16.98
N GLY A 819 -3.51 -23.01 -16.56
CA GLY A 819 -2.79 -23.44 -15.39
C GLY A 819 -3.27 -22.67 -14.16
N LYS A 820 -2.32 -21.98 -13.51
CA LYS A 820 -2.55 -21.17 -12.30
C LYS A 820 -2.94 -19.71 -12.62
N GLY A 821 -3.46 -19.46 -13.83
CA GLY A 821 -3.85 -18.14 -14.34
C GLY A 821 -2.66 -17.22 -14.60
N GLY A 822 -1.54 -17.76 -15.12
CA GLY A 822 -0.30 -17.01 -15.31
C GLY A 822 -0.40 -15.87 -16.33
N SER A 823 -1.19 -16.07 -17.38
CA SER A 823 -1.44 -15.09 -18.45
C SER A 823 -2.36 -13.95 -18.02
N LEU A 824 -3.22 -14.19 -17.01
CA LEU A 824 -4.30 -13.28 -16.64
C LEU A 824 -3.79 -11.88 -16.30
N LYS A 825 -2.63 -11.77 -15.65
CA LYS A 825 -2.02 -10.47 -15.34
C LYS A 825 -1.84 -9.57 -16.57
N ASN A 826 -1.36 -10.14 -17.68
CA ASN A 826 -1.15 -9.39 -18.91
C ASN A 826 -2.50 -9.09 -19.59
N ILE A 827 -3.44 -10.03 -19.54
CA ILE A 827 -4.79 -9.88 -20.12
C ILE A 827 -5.56 -8.76 -19.40
N MET A 828 -5.48 -8.67 -18.07
CA MET A 828 -6.17 -7.64 -17.29
C MET A 828 -5.76 -6.21 -17.66
N THR A 829 -4.58 -6.00 -18.26
CA THR A 829 -4.17 -4.67 -18.75
C THR A 829 -5.04 -4.15 -19.90
N TYR A 830 -5.81 -5.05 -20.54
CA TYR A 830 -6.77 -4.73 -21.59
C TYR A 830 -8.22 -4.63 -21.10
N ASN A 831 -8.48 -4.72 -19.78
CA ASN A 831 -9.83 -4.65 -19.20
C ASN A 831 -10.81 -5.62 -19.91
N PRO A 832 -10.62 -6.94 -19.77
CA PRO A 832 -11.48 -7.91 -20.44
C PRO A 832 -12.94 -7.71 -20.01
N LEU A 833 -13.87 -7.82 -20.97
CA LEU A 833 -15.31 -7.86 -20.68
C LEU A 833 -15.68 -9.15 -19.94
N LYS A 834 -15.03 -10.25 -20.32
CA LYS A 834 -15.18 -11.56 -19.72
C LYS A 834 -13.87 -12.32 -19.88
N TYR A 835 -13.44 -13.05 -18.86
CA TYR A 835 -12.33 -13.98 -18.96
C TYR A 835 -12.76 -15.36 -18.49
N ILE A 836 -12.50 -16.37 -19.31
CA ILE A 836 -12.65 -17.77 -18.96
C ILE A 836 -11.30 -18.47 -19.07
N GLY A 837 -10.80 -19.00 -17.96
CA GLY A 837 -9.66 -19.92 -17.94
C GLY A 837 -10.15 -21.36 -17.87
N ILE A 838 -9.61 -22.23 -18.72
CA ILE A 838 -9.85 -23.67 -18.65
C ILE A 838 -8.55 -24.44 -18.55
N ASP A 839 -8.57 -25.50 -17.76
CA ASP A 839 -7.44 -26.42 -17.59
C ASP A 839 -7.97 -27.81 -17.24
N VAL A 840 -7.21 -28.85 -17.58
CA VAL A 840 -7.57 -30.23 -17.24
C VAL A 840 -7.25 -30.55 -15.79
N ASP A 841 -6.26 -29.87 -15.19
CA ASP A 841 -5.82 -30.11 -13.82
C ASP A 841 -6.70 -29.34 -12.81
N PRO A 842 -7.55 -30.04 -12.01
CA PRO A 842 -8.42 -29.40 -11.06
C PRO A 842 -7.67 -28.63 -9.95
N LEU A 843 -6.44 -29.03 -9.63
CA LEU A 843 -5.61 -28.32 -8.64
C LEU A 843 -5.19 -26.95 -9.17
N CYS A 844 -4.82 -26.86 -10.44
CA CYS A 844 -4.44 -25.59 -11.08
C CYS A 844 -5.62 -24.62 -11.15
N ILE A 845 -6.83 -25.12 -11.45
CA ILE A 845 -8.06 -24.33 -11.41
C ILE A 845 -8.37 -23.86 -9.98
N GLY A 846 -8.26 -24.73 -8.98
CA GLY A 846 -8.44 -24.35 -7.58
C GLY A 846 -7.47 -23.26 -7.12
N GLU A 847 -6.20 -23.37 -7.51
CA GLU A 847 -5.20 -22.31 -7.25
C GLU A 847 -5.52 -21.00 -7.98
N SER A 848 -6.05 -21.07 -9.21
CA SER A 848 -6.46 -19.90 -9.99
C SER A 848 -7.64 -19.17 -9.36
N ILE A 849 -8.66 -19.89 -8.92
CA ILE A 849 -9.82 -19.33 -8.21
C ILE A 849 -9.34 -18.59 -6.96
N ASN A 850 -8.58 -19.27 -6.09
CA ASN A 850 -8.06 -18.66 -4.86
C ASN A 850 -7.18 -17.43 -5.10
N ARG A 851 -6.50 -17.35 -6.25
CA ARG A 851 -5.62 -16.23 -6.59
C ARG A 851 -6.37 -15.03 -7.17
N TRP A 852 -7.41 -15.27 -7.98
CA TRP A 852 -7.95 -14.24 -8.87
C TRP A 852 -9.43 -13.91 -8.67
N SER A 853 -10.26 -14.83 -8.15
CA SER A 853 -11.71 -14.65 -8.13
C SER A 853 -12.17 -13.55 -7.17
N GLU A 854 -11.45 -13.31 -6.08
CA GLU A 854 -11.75 -12.19 -5.16
C GLU A 854 -11.44 -10.83 -5.78
N GLN A 855 -10.48 -10.76 -6.72
CA GLN A 855 -10.03 -9.51 -7.32
C GLN A 855 -10.84 -9.13 -8.57
N TYR A 856 -11.35 -10.12 -9.31
CA TYR A 856 -11.99 -9.91 -10.60
C TYR A 856 -13.24 -10.78 -10.75
N THR A 857 -14.42 -10.17 -10.60
CA THR A 857 -15.72 -10.87 -10.71
C THR A 857 -16.01 -11.41 -12.11
N GLU A 858 -15.41 -10.81 -13.14
CA GLU A 858 -15.56 -11.20 -14.54
C GLU A 858 -14.67 -12.40 -14.95
N CYS A 859 -13.82 -12.87 -14.04
CA CYS A 859 -12.90 -13.98 -14.27
C CYS A 859 -13.48 -15.28 -13.72
N LYS A 860 -13.64 -16.28 -14.60
CA LYS A 860 -14.13 -17.61 -14.23
C LYS A 860 -13.15 -18.68 -14.67
N PHE A 861 -13.10 -19.77 -13.92
CA PHE A 861 -12.17 -20.87 -14.16
C PHE A 861 -12.90 -22.20 -14.11
N PHE A 862 -12.62 -23.09 -15.07
CA PHE A 862 -13.29 -24.39 -15.17
C PHE A 862 -12.30 -25.53 -15.41
N VAL A 863 -12.62 -26.69 -14.83
CA VAL A 863 -11.95 -27.94 -15.16
C VAL A 863 -12.56 -28.48 -16.45
N HIS A 864 -11.78 -28.49 -17.53
CA HIS A 864 -12.26 -28.97 -18.83
C HIS A 864 -11.12 -29.50 -19.71
N ASP A 865 -11.39 -30.58 -20.42
CA ASP A 865 -10.52 -31.14 -21.44
C ASP A 865 -11.10 -30.87 -22.84
N MET A 866 -10.47 -29.94 -23.56
CA MET A 866 -10.89 -29.54 -24.92
C MET A 866 -10.77 -30.68 -25.95
N ASN A 867 -10.11 -31.81 -25.65
CA ASN A 867 -10.02 -32.93 -26.57
C ASN A 867 -11.25 -33.86 -26.52
N LYS A 868 -12.03 -33.89 -25.43
CA LYS A 868 -13.20 -34.79 -25.30
C LYS A 868 -14.45 -34.26 -26.03
N ASN A 869 -15.11 -35.10 -26.85
CA ASN A 869 -16.19 -34.71 -27.78
C ASN A 869 -17.43 -34.07 -27.14
N THR A 870 -17.63 -34.22 -25.83
CA THR A 870 -18.75 -33.59 -25.14
C THR A 870 -18.28 -32.37 -24.34
N TYR A 871 -18.88 -31.21 -24.65
CA TYR A 871 -18.91 -30.04 -23.76
C TYR A 871 -19.75 -30.30 -22.48
N ASP A 872 -20.35 -31.49 -22.34
CA ASP A 872 -21.04 -31.96 -21.14
C ASP A 872 -20.04 -32.41 -20.07
N SER A 873 -19.14 -31.49 -19.65
CA SER A 873 -18.01 -31.90 -18.81
C SER A 873 -18.48 -32.65 -17.56
N GLU A 874 -17.82 -33.77 -17.33
CA GLU A 874 -17.85 -34.60 -16.11
C GLU A 874 -17.75 -33.78 -14.81
N LEU A 875 -17.48 -32.46 -14.81
CA LEU A 875 -17.17 -31.68 -13.61
C LEU A 875 -17.83 -30.29 -13.50
N ASN A 876 -18.41 -29.69 -14.56
CA ASN A 876 -19.05 -28.35 -14.50
C ASN A 876 -20.11 -28.09 -15.62
N SER A 877 -21.09 -27.22 -15.33
CA SER A 877 -22.03 -26.72 -16.37
C SER A 877 -21.35 -25.69 -17.29
N LEU A 878 -21.01 -26.09 -18.52
CA LEU A 878 -20.22 -25.26 -19.46
C LEU A 878 -21.03 -24.25 -20.29
N LYS A 879 -22.21 -23.80 -19.85
CA LYS A 879 -23.02 -22.83 -20.63
C LYS A 879 -22.24 -21.57 -20.98
N GLU A 880 -21.31 -21.19 -20.12
CA GLU A 880 -20.43 -20.04 -20.34
C GLU A 880 -19.37 -20.23 -21.43
N LEU A 881 -19.04 -21.46 -21.80
CA LEU A 881 -18.21 -21.76 -22.96
C LEU A 881 -19.00 -21.73 -24.27
N GLN A 882 -20.33 -21.62 -24.22
CA GLN A 882 -21.16 -21.40 -25.42
C GLN A 882 -21.08 -19.93 -25.90
N ASP A 883 -20.50 -19.04 -25.11
CA ASP A 883 -20.18 -17.69 -25.55
C ASP A 883 -19.20 -17.71 -26.73
N LYS A 884 -19.28 -16.66 -27.56
CA LYS A 884 -18.28 -16.38 -28.59
C LYS A 884 -17.16 -15.52 -28.00
N PHE A 885 -15.91 -15.87 -28.27
CA PHE A 885 -14.72 -15.18 -27.77
C PHE A 885 -14.02 -14.40 -28.88
N ASP A 886 -13.55 -13.19 -28.55
CA ASP A 886 -12.74 -12.37 -29.45
C ASP A 886 -11.28 -12.87 -29.45
N TYR A 887 -10.78 -13.27 -28.28
CA TYR A 887 -9.39 -13.69 -28.09
C TYR A 887 -9.31 -15.07 -27.43
N ILE A 888 -8.56 -15.96 -28.05
CA ILE A 888 -8.23 -17.28 -27.49
C ILE A 888 -6.73 -17.35 -27.27
N ILE A 889 -6.33 -17.72 -26.05
CA ILE A 889 -4.93 -17.90 -25.67
C ILE A 889 -4.69 -19.38 -25.38
N CYS A 890 -3.61 -19.93 -25.91
CA CYS A 890 -3.19 -21.30 -25.69
C CYS A 890 -1.67 -21.32 -25.48
N ASN A 891 -1.26 -20.95 -24.26
CA ASN A 891 0.13 -20.72 -23.91
C ASN A 891 0.75 -22.00 -23.33
N PHE A 892 1.74 -22.58 -24.03
CA PHE A 892 2.40 -23.84 -23.66
C PHE A 892 1.46 -25.03 -23.50
N SER A 893 0.34 -25.06 -24.22
CA SER A 893 -0.68 -26.11 -24.06
C SER A 893 -1.16 -26.75 -25.36
N ILE A 894 -0.86 -26.17 -26.53
CA ILE A 894 -1.41 -26.67 -27.80
C ILE A 894 -0.95 -28.08 -28.15
N HIS A 895 0.26 -28.49 -27.73
CA HIS A 895 0.80 -29.82 -28.04
C HIS A 895 -0.03 -30.95 -27.39
N PHE A 896 -0.79 -30.69 -26.32
CA PHE A 896 -1.72 -31.68 -25.76
C PHE A 896 -2.89 -31.99 -26.70
N SER A 897 -3.23 -31.11 -27.64
CA SER A 897 -4.19 -31.41 -28.72
C SER A 897 -3.58 -32.21 -29.87
N SER A 898 -2.25 -32.33 -29.92
CA SER A 898 -1.49 -32.88 -31.06
C SER A 898 -1.07 -34.33 -30.90
N GLN A 899 -1.69 -35.07 -29.99
CA GLN A 899 -1.40 -36.50 -29.78
C GLN A 899 -1.69 -37.34 -31.04
N THR A 900 -2.73 -36.96 -31.78
CA THR A 900 -3.09 -37.50 -33.10
C THR A 900 -3.58 -36.35 -33.99
N LYS A 901 -3.58 -36.57 -35.31
CA LYS A 901 -4.18 -35.64 -36.28
C LYS A 901 -5.65 -35.37 -35.98
N GLU A 902 -6.38 -36.43 -35.63
CA GLU A 902 -7.81 -36.38 -35.30
C GLU A 902 -8.08 -35.55 -34.04
N ASN A 903 -7.28 -35.71 -32.98
CA ASN A 903 -7.40 -34.90 -31.77
C ASN A 903 -7.23 -33.41 -32.07
N LEU A 904 -6.23 -33.05 -32.90
CA LEU A 904 -5.99 -31.67 -33.28
C LEU A 904 -7.13 -31.11 -34.16
N ILE A 905 -7.67 -31.91 -35.07
CA ILE A 905 -8.83 -31.53 -35.90
C ILE A 905 -10.07 -31.31 -35.03
N ASN A 906 -10.37 -32.23 -34.10
CA ASN A 906 -11.50 -32.13 -33.19
C ASN A 906 -11.35 -30.89 -32.29
N TRP A 907 -10.14 -30.62 -31.82
CA TRP A 907 -9.83 -29.43 -31.05
C TRP A 907 -10.07 -28.14 -31.87
N ILE A 908 -9.55 -28.05 -33.11
CA ILE A 908 -9.78 -26.88 -33.98
C ILE A 908 -11.28 -26.68 -34.26
N THR A 909 -12.03 -27.76 -34.45
CA THR A 909 -13.48 -27.72 -34.69
C THR A 909 -14.22 -27.10 -33.51
N LYS A 910 -13.87 -27.47 -32.28
CA LYS A 910 -14.42 -26.86 -31.06
C LYS A 910 -14.02 -25.40 -30.88
N ILE A 911 -12.78 -25.05 -31.22
CA ILE A 911 -12.36 -23.65 -31.27
C ILE A 911 -13.22 -22.87 -32.26
N ASN A 912 -13.59 -23.46 -33.39
CA ASN A 912 -14.50 -22.84 -34.34
C ASN A 912 -15.92 -22.61 -33.76
N GLU A 913 -16.40 -23.50 -32.90
CA GLU A 913 -17.70 -23.37 -32.23
C GLU A 913 -17.76 -22.20 -31.25
N VAL A 914 -16.64 -21.79 -30.66
CA VAL A 914 -16.59 -20.69 -29.66
C VAL A 914 -16.05 -19.38 -30.23
N THR A 915 -15.92 -19.28 -31.55
CA THR A 915 -15.33 -18.12 -32.24
C THR A 915 -16.25 -17.54 -33.31
N THR A 916 -16.00 -16.29 -33.65
CA THR A 916 -16.66 -15.55 -34.74
C THR A 916 -15.63 -15.05 -35.74
N LYS A 917 -16.09 -14.49 -36.85
CA LYS A 917 -15.21 -13.77 -37.78
C LYS A 917 -14.38 -12.70 -37.02
N ASN A 918 -13.11 -12.59 -37.36
CA ASN A 918 -12.10 -11.73 -36.73
C ASN A 918 -11.69 -12.14 -35.30
N SER A 919 -12.17 -13.26 -34.76
CA SER A 919 -11.58 -13.82 -33.54
C SER A 919 -10.11 -14.16 -33.79
N VAL A 920 -9.26 -13.91 -32.80
CA VAL A 920 -7.82 -14.19 -32.88
C VAL A 920 -7.46 -15.28 -31.87
N ILE A 921 -6.76 -16.30 -32.33
CA ILE A 921 -6.10 -17.27 -31.46
C ILE A 921 -4.60 -17.01 -31.44
N LEU A 922 -4.04 -16.92 -30.23
CA LEU A 922 -2.61 -16.82 -29.98
C LEU A 922 -2.15 -18.08 -29.24
N PHE A 923 -1.20 -18.78 -29.82
CA PHE A 923 -0.61 -19.96 -29.21
C PHE A 923 0.90 -20.00 -29.40
N ASN A 924 1.57 -20.83 -28.61
CA ASN A 924 2.97 -21.17 -28.83
C ASN A 924 3.20 -22.67 -28.78
N PHE A 925 4.26 -23.11 -29.45
CA PHE A 925 4.68 -24.52 -29.48
C PHE A 925 6.20 -24.60 -29.57
N LEU A 926 6.75 -25.76 -29.22
CA LEU A 926 8.18 -26.01 -29.30
C LEU A 926 8.62 -26.05 -30.76
N ASN A 927 9.63 -25.25 -31.11
CA ASN A 927 10.29 -25.28 -32.40
C ASN A 927 11.22 -26.50 -32.48
N CYS A 928 10.62 -27.63 -32.86
CA CYS A 928 11.27 -28.92 -33.02
C CYS A 928 12.53 -28.87 -33.91
N GLN A 929 12.49 -28.10 -35.00
CA GLN A 929 13.64 -27.94 -35.89
C GLN A 929 14.82 -27.28 -35.17
N LYS A 930 14.56 -26.23 -34.38
CA LYS A 930 15.61 -25.55 -33.61
C LYS A 930 16.20 -26.48 -32.54
N LEU A 931 15.38 -27.27 -31.85
CA LEU A 931 15.85 -28.27 -30.90
C LEU A 931 16.74 -29.32 -31.59
N GLU A 932 16.31 -29.85 -32.74
CA GLU A 932 17.04 -30.83 -33.54
C GLU A 932 18.38 -30.27 -34.04
N THR A 933 18.38 -29.10 -34.69
CA THR A 933 19.57 -28.58 -35.38
C THR A 933 20.54 -27.83 -34.46
N GLN A 934 20.03 -26.96 -33.58
CA GLN A 934 20.88 -26.09 -32.76
C GLN A 934 21.36 -26.78 -31.47
N TYR A 935 20.56 -27.71 -30.95
CA TYR A 935 20.82 -28.39 -29.68
C TYR A 935 21.01 -29.90 -29.84
N GLN A 936 21.14 -30.40 -31.07
CA GLN A 936 21.38 -31.82 -31.37
C GLN A 936 20.34 -32.73 -30.70
N GLY A 937 19.09 -32.26 -30.61
CA GLY A 937 18.00 -32.99 -29.98
C GLY A 937 18.00 -33.01 -28.46
N ASN A 938 18.90 -32.30 -27.77
CA ASN A 938 18.95 -32.26 -26.31
C ASN A 938 19.25 -30.85 -25.76
N TYR A 939 18.29 -30.24 -25.08
CA TYR A 939 18.44 -28.96 -24.42
C TYR A 939 18.50 -29.15 -22.90
N ASN A 940 19.66 -28.86 -22.30
CA ASN A 940 19.81 -28.82 -20.84
C ASN A 940 19.63 -27.38 -20.35
N PHE A 941 18.62 -27.16 -19.52
CA PHE A 941 18.37 -25.85 -18.90
C PHE A 941 19.29 -25.62 -17.70
N ASP A 942 19.45 -26.66 -16.88
CA ASP A 942 20.41 -26.73 -15.77
C ASP A 942 20.79 -28.19 -15.53
N ASN A 943 21.56 -28.46 -14.47
CA ASN A 943 22.02 -29.82 -14.13
C ASN A 943 20.87 -30.80 -13.79
N THR A 944 19.63 -30.32 -13.68
CA THR A 944 18.47 -31.09 -13.23
C THR A 944 17.29 -31.02 -14.19
N SER A 945 17.33 -30.18 -15.22
CA SER A 945 16.18 -29.88 -16.06
C SER A 945 16.56 -29.89 -17.53
N TYR A 946 15.77 -30.57 -18.35
CA TYR A 946 16.08 -30.81 -19.76
C TYR A 946 14.84 -30.99 -20.64
N MET A 947 15.05 -30.87 -21.95
CA MET A 947 14.16 -31.33 -23.00
C MET A 947 14.94 -32.18 -23.99
N LYS A 948 14.47 -33.39 -24.26
CA LYS A 948 15.16 -34.37 -25.11
C LYS A 948 14.22 -34.91 -26.18
N MET A 949 14.69 -34.90 -27.42
CA MET A 949 14.01 -35.55 -28.53
C MET A 949 14.20 -37.08 -28.42
N MET A 950 13.08 -37.80 -28.42
CA MET A 950 13.07 -39.26 -28.28
C MET A 950 12.90 -39.95 -29.63
N SER A 951 11.91 -39.53 -30.41
CA SER A 951 11.61 -40.13 -31.70
C SER A 951 10.94 -39.12 -32.65
N LYS A 952 10.92 -39.44 -33.94
CA LYS A 952 10.20 -38.72 -34.98
C LYS A 952 9.28 -39.69 -35.68
N GLY A 953 8.01 -39.33 -35.85
CA GLY A 953 6.99 -40.18 -36.43
C GLY A 953 6.13 -39.45 -37.46
N THR A 954 5.49 -40.21 -38.32
CA THR A 954 4.57 -39.72 -39.35
C THR A 954 3.37 -40.66 -39.47
N ASN A 955 2.15 -40.14 -39.25
CA ASN A 955 0.89 -40.87 -39.46
C ASN A 955 -0.01 -40.05 -40.38
N ASP A 956 -0.39 -40.57 -41.56
CA ASP A 956 -1.42 -39.98 -42.45
C ASP A 956 -1.29 -38.46 -42.64
N ASP A 957 -0.14 -38.00 -43.16
CA ASP A 957 0.26 -36.59 -43.34
C ASP A 957 0.51 -35.77 -42.06
N PHE A 958 0.45 -36.39 -40.88
CA PHE A 958 0.73 -35.75 -39.60
C PHE A 958 2.10 -36.17 -39.09
N SER A 959 3.07 -35.29 -39.28
CA SER A 959 4.43 -35.46 -38.75
C SER A 959 4.53 -34.89 -37.34
N TYR A 960 5.09 -35.68 -36.42
CA TYR A 960 5.28 -35.31 -35.02
C TYR A 960 6.68 -35.68 -34.52
N MET A 961 7.07 -35.06 -33.40
CA MET A 961 8.22 -35.47 -32.59
C MET A 961 7.76 -35.81 -31.18
N GLU A 962 8.32 -36.88 -30.63
CA GLU A 962 8.18 -37.20 -29.20
C GLU A 962 9.29 -36.53 -28.43
N ILE A 963 8.91 -35.68 -27.47
CA ILE A 963 9.83 -34.92 -26.63
C ILE A 963 9.65 -35.37 -25.18
N GLU A 964 10.73 -35.78 -24.54
CA GLU A 964 10.79 -35.99 -23.11
C GLU A 964 11.21 -34.69 -22.41
N THR A 965 10.34 -34.18 -21.53
CA THR A 965 10.53 -32.93 -20.81
C THR A 965 10.62 -33.19 -19.30
N PHE A 966 11.68 -32.72 -18.66
CA PHE A 966 11.80 -32.74 -17.22
C PHE A 966 12.23 -31.37 -16.70
N PHE A 967 11.33 -30.69 -16.00
CA PHE A 967 11.62 -29.43 -15.32
C PHE A 967 11.59 -29.66 -13.82
N SER A 968 12.72 -29.58 -13.13
CA SER A 968 12.79 -29.98 -11.72
C SER A 968 11.87 -29.16 -10.79
N TRP A 969 11.49 -27.94 -11.22
CA TRP A 969 10.54 -27.06 -10.53
C TRP A 969 9.06 -27.38 -10.79
N THR A 970 8.75 -28.16 -11.84
CA THR A 970 7.37 -28.48 -12.25
C THR A 970 7.09 -29.98 -12.14
N HIS A 971 8.05 -30.82 -12.50
CA HIS A 971 7.90 -32.25 -12.66
C HIS A 971 8.53 -33.02 -11.50
N SER A 972 7.90 -34.12 -11.09
CA SER A 972 8.49 -35.14 -10.22
C SER A 972 9.06 -36.30 -11.04
N LYS A 973 8.55 -36.51 -12.26
CA LYS A 973 9.02 -37.48 -13.25
C LYS A 973 9.01 -36.86 -14.66
N PRO A 974 9.88 -37.30 -15.58
CA PRO A 974 9.82 -36.83 -16.97
C PRO A 974 8.45 -37.05 -17.60
N ILE A 975 8.05 -36.16 -18.51
CA ILE A 975 6.80 -36.22 -19.27
C ILE A 975 7.14 -36.39 -20.74
N ILE A 976 6.44 -37.27 -21.45
CA ILE A 976 6.60 -37.45 -22.90
C ILE A 976 5.43 -36.78 -23.62
N GLU A 977 5.75 -35.90 -24.55
CA GLU A 977 4.78 -35.09 -25.29
C GLU A 977 4.96 -35.32 -26.80
N LYS A 978 3.85 -35.47 -27.53
CA LYS A 978 3.85 -35.50 -29.00
C LYS A 978 3.59 -34.11 -29.52
N ILE A 979 4.57 -33.56 -30.24
CA ILE A 979 4.52 -32.19 -30.77
C ILE A 979 4.46 -32.26 -32.29
N ALA A 980 3.41 -31.68 -32.88
CA ALA A 980 3.32 -31.56 -34.34
C ALA A 980 4.46 -30.68 -34.87
N ILE A 981 5.06 -31.08 -36.01
CA ILE A 981 6.14 -30.30 -36.63
C ILE A 981 5.60 -28.97 -37.16
N ASN A 982 6.39 -27.90 -37.04
CA ASN A 982 6.01 -26.47 -37.13
C ASN A 982 4.90 -26.12 -38.16
N ASP A 983 4.99 -26.59 -39.41
CA ASP A 983 4.06 -26.19 -40.47
C ASP A 983 2.69 -26.89 -40.36
N THR A 984 2.58 -27.97 -39.59
CA THR A 984 1.36 -28.75 -39.44
C THR A 984 0.23 -27.94 -38.81
N TYR A 985 0.52 -27.15 -37.76
CA TYR A 985 -0.47 -26.28 -37.13
C TYR A 985 -1.01 -25.25 -38.14
N GLU A 986 -0.12 -24.48 -38.78
CA GLU A 986 -0.52 -23.42 -39.72
C GLU A 986 -1.35 -23.97 -40.89
N LYS A 987 -0.95 -25.11 -41.46
CA LYS A 987 -1.69 -25.78 -42.55
C LYS A 987 -3.08 -26.24 -42.11
N LEU A 988 -3.18 -26.89 -40.95
CA LEU A 988 -4.46 -27.38 -40.43
C LEU A 988 -5.40 -26.23 -40.09
N PHE A 989 -4.95 -25.23 -39.33
CA PHE A 989 -5.77 -24.05 -39.04
C PHE A 989 -6.24 -23.35 -40.32
N SER A 990 -5.39 -23.24 -41.34
CA SER A 990 -5.76 -22.67 -42.65
C SER A 990 -6.88 -23.45 -43.34
N LYS A 991 -6.86 -24.78 -43.27
CA LYS A 991 -7.93 -25.65 -43.79
C LYS A 991 -9.28 -25.40 -43.10
N TYR A 992 -9.26 -24.94 -41.84
CA TYR A 992 -10.46 -24.68 -41.03
C TYR A 992 -10.81 -23.18 -40.89
N GLY A 993 -10.40 -22.36 -41.87
CA GLY A 993 -10.87 -20.98 -41.98
C GLY A 993 -10.07 -19.93 -41.22
N TRP A 994 -8.86 -20.27 -40.75
CA TRP A 994 -7.97 -19.35 -40.05
C TRP A 994 -6.85 -18.84 -40.94
N LYS A 995 -6.52 -17.56 -40.84
CA LYS A 995 -5.40 -16.94 -41.57
C LYS A 995 -4.33 -16.53 -40.58
N LYS A 996 -3.07 -16.87 -40.86
CA LYS A 996 -1.94 -16.40 -40.07
C LYS A 996 -1.86 -14.87 -40.11
N SER A 997 -1.98 -14.24 -38.95
CA SER A 997 -1.79 -12.80 -38.78
C SER A 997 -0.36 -12.47 -38.36
N PHE A 998 0.30 -13.36 -37.62
CA PHE A 998 1.62 -13.12 -37.05
C PHE A 998 2.38 -14.41 -36.73
N LYS A 999 3.72 -14.36 -36.82
CA LYS A 999 4.63 -15.41 -36.34
C LYS A 999 5.87 -14.77 -35.74
N TYR A 1000 6.29 -15.23 -34.57
CA TYR A 1000 7.48 -14.72 -33.88
C TYR A 1000 8.27 -15.82 -33.22
N ASN A 1001 9.57 -15.80 -33.50
CA ASN A 1001 10.56 -16.65 -32.86
C ASN A 1001 11.40 -15.74 -31.97
N PRO A 1002 11.34 -15.89 -30.63
CA PRO A 1002 12.21 -15.14 -29.74
C PRO A 1002 13.68 -15.47 -30.03
N ASP A 1003 14.52 -14.44 -30.03
CA ASP A 1003 15.97 -14.58 -30.22
C ASP A 1003 16.67 -15.07 -28.95
N GLY A 1004 17.90 -15.57 -29.10
CA GLY A 1004 18.78 -15.97 -27.99
C GLY A 1004 18.86 -17.47 -27.74
N ASN A 1005 19.52 -17.85 -26.62
CA ASN A 1005 19.83 -19.25 -26.26
C ASN A 1005 19.06 -19.75 -25.02
N SER A 1006 18.10 -18.97 -24.51
CA SER A 1006 17.26 -19.35 -23.37
C SER A 1006 16.11 -20.27 -23.81
N LEU A 1007 15.47 -20.93 -22.84
CA LEU A 1007 14.29 -21.78 -23.06
C LEU A 1007 13.23 -21.11 -23.94
N ASP A 1008 13.03 -19.80 -23.74
CA ASP A 1008 12.02 -19.02 -24.43
C ASP A 1008 12.25 -18.95 -25.94
N SER A 1009 13.50 -19.02 -26.37
CA SER A 1009 13.86 -18.98 -27.78
C SER A 1009 13.58 -20.29 -28.52
N LEU A 1010 13.29 -21.37 -27.78
CA LEU A 1010 12.85 -22.64 -28.35
C LEU A 1010 11.37 -22.65 -28.72
N TYR A 1011 10.59 -21.64 -28.34
CA TYR A 1011 9.16 -21.61 -28.63
C TYR A 1011 8.82 -20.63 -29.74
N THR A 1012 8.01 -21.07 -30.69
CA THR A 1012 7.44 -20.24 -31.75
C THR A 1012 6.06 -19.77 -31.34
N TRP A 1013 5.82 -18.45 -31.40
CA TRP A 1013 4.52 -17.84 -31.17
C TRP A 1013 3.81 -17.60 -32.49
N VAL A 1014 2.53 -17.96 -32.57
CA VAL A 1014 1.70 -17.78 -33.77
C VAL A 1014 0.38 -17.14 -33.40
N GLY A 1015 0.03 -16.09 -34.14
CA GLY A 1015 -1.30 -15.48 -34.15
C GLY A 1015 -2.06 -15.89 -35.41
N MET A 1016 -3.26 -16.42 -35.25
CA MET A 1016 -4.17 -16.74 -36.35
C MET A 1016 -5.49 -15.98 -36.16
N GLU A 1017 -6.04 -15.43 -37.24
CA GLU A 1017 -7.30 -14.70 -37.27
C GLU A 1017 -8.34 -15.47 -38.09
N LYS A 1018 -9.55 -15.64 -37.54
CA LYS A 1018 -10.64 -16.36 -38.22
C LYS A 1018 -11.23 -15.51 -39.34
N PHE A 1019 -11.17 -15.99 -40.58
CA PHE A 1019 -11.60 -15.22 -41.76
C PHE A 1019 -12.94 -15.72 -42.37
N ILE A 1020 -13.26 -17.01 -42.21
CA ILE A 1020 -14.48 -17.64 -42.75
C ILE A 1020 -15.50 -17.89 -41.63
N TYR A 1021 -16.79 -17.77 -41.99
CA TYR A 1021 -17.95 -18.05 -41.12
C TYR A 1021 -18.10 -19.54 -40.81
#